data_AF-A0A6P7K1T4-F1
#
_entry.id   AF-A0A6P7K1T4-F1
#
_cell.length_a   1.000
_cell.length_b   1.000
_cell.length_c   1.000
_cell.angle_alpha   90.00
_cell.angle_beta   90.00
_cell.angle_gamma   90.00
#
_symmetry.space_group_name_H-M   'P 1'
#
loop_
_entity.id
_entity.type
_entity.pdbx_description
1 polymer ?
#
loop_
_entity_poly.entity_id
_entity_poly.type
_entity_poly.pdbx_seq_one_letter_code
_entity_poly.pdbx_strand_id
1 'polypeptide(L)'
;MEYWRQCAMWLISCNVLPANHRVTAETAQVFDLAQTLRDGVLLCQLLNNLRPHTINLKEINLRPQMSQFLCLKNIRTFLTSCCDVFGMKKSDLFEAFDLFDVRDFGKVMDTLSKLSYTPIAQQGGFKPFPTEESLKDEDIYNNLEDLIDENVPEDEDELYAAVYGLEEDQAGGEIYEDLMRTEQHPPLQAEVDVRSCCLTEIKQTEEKYTETLESIEKYFLNPLKKFFSAAEIDKVFINIPDLVKVHKSLMVDVQDSILNKNALNLYQIFISYKERLLIYGIYCSRVEIAIAALDLICKEKEDVRLKLEECSKRANNGKFTLRDLLVVPMQRVLKYHLLLQELVKHTQDAAEKSNLKIALDAMKDLAQYVNEVKRDNETLREIDQYQRSIENLNQPLITYGRPKGDGEVRMVSSVDKRKQDRHIFLFDVAVIVCKRRGDNYEMKDVLDLNYFKITNNPTSDREAKKWCYGFYVTHQQGHTGFELFFKTCELKKKWLDQFEMAISNIRPEKANHNSHQFKMHTFERITSCNYCHLLLRGIFNQGYLCLKCGQGAHKECLGRLGVCGRAVSVPHLTADPVKPRPKDNTTPPDPGLPRMVVIRDYTGIPCPQCGPPLSIHAGDVIELMFADLHSSWWQGKILATSKIGFFPSDAVRPCPCVPKPVDYSAQLWFAGPMERYQAEVVLLDTENGTYLIRHRSKESSEYAISIKFNDKVKHIKILTKDGGFYIAESRVFKTVLDLVEYYKQHSLKEGFSSLDTTLQVPYRELSNGNMPRAITKVGSVFSPRVVGIAVARYDFCSRDTREISLLQGDIIKIYTKMPNGWWKGEVDGRVGWFPSTYVDEDE
;
A
#
# COMPACT_ATOMS: atom_id res chain seq x y z
N MET A 1 -33.10 2.25 -23.12
CA MET A 1 -31.82 2.03 -22.39
C MET A 1 -32.16 1.72 -20.94
N GLU A 2 -31.50 0.76 -20.29
CA GLU A 2 -31.76 0.41 -18.89
C GLU A 2 -31.64 1.65 -17.98
N TYR A 3 -32.47 1.73 -16.95
CA TYR A 3 -32.56 2.91 -16.08
C TYR A 3 -31.21 3.26 -15.43
N TRP A 4 -30.47 2.24 -14.96
CA TRP A 4 -29.17 2.44 -14.32
C TRP A 4 -28.07 2.91 -15.30
N ARG A 5 -28.12 2.47 -16.56
CA ARG A 5 -27.19 2.94 -17.60
C ARG A 5 -27.41 4.40 -17.96
N GLN A 6 -28.66 4.88 -17.94
CA GLN A 6 -28.94 6.31 -18.13
C GLN A 6 -28.34 7.16 -17.01
N CYS A 7 -28.40 6.70 -15.76
CA CYS A 7 -27.71 7.35 -14.64
C CYS A 7 -26.19 7.35 -14.81
N ALA A 8 -25.59 6.21 -15.20
CA ALA A 8 -24.15 6.15 -15.46
C ALA A 8 -23.72 7.18 -16.52
N MET A 9 -24.49 7.30 -17.61
CA MET A 9 -24.25 8.32 -18.64
C MET A 9 -24.42 9.75 -18.10
N TRP A 10 -25.39 9.98 -17.22
CA TRP A 10 -25.59 11.27 -16.57
C TRP A 10 -24.41 11.63 -15.65
N LEU A 11 -23.90 10.69 -14.86
CA LEU A 11 -22.72 10.87 -14.01
C LEU A 11 -21.46 11.21 -14.83
N ILE A 12 -21.30 10.60 -16.01
CA ILE A 12 -20.23 10.95 -16.95
C ILE A 12 -20.41 12.37 -17.49
N SER A 13 -21.63 12.75 -17.87
CA SER A 13 -21.92 14.11 -18.33
C SER A 13 -21.68 15.17 -17.24
N CYS A 14 -21.79 14.78 -15.97
CA CYS A 14 -21.48 15.61 -14.82
C CYS A 14 -20.00 15.60 -14.43
N ASN A 15 -19.11 14.98 -15.24
CA ASN A 15 -17.67 14.81 -14.95
C ASN A 15 -17.38 14.10 -13.61
N VAL A 16 -18.25 13.18 -13.19
CA VAL A 16 -18.06 12.37 -11.98
C VAL A 16 -17.35 11.05 -12.31
N LEU A 17 -17.66 10.47 -13.46
CA LEU A 17 -17.05 9.23 -13.96
C LEU A 17 -16.35 9.49 -15.30
N PRO A 18 -15.18 8.87 -15.55
CA PRO A 18 -14.53 8.97 -16.84
C PRO A 18 -15.31 8.20 -17.92
N ALA A 19 -15.22 8.65 -19.17
CA ALA A 19 -16.02 8.07 -20.27
C ALA A 19 -15.69 6.59 -20.56
N ASN A 20 -14.47 6.15 -20.23
CA ASN A 20 -13.98 4.77 -20.37
C ASN A 20 -14.15 3.94 -19.09
N HIS A 21 -14.93 4.39 -18.11
CA HIS A 21 -15.11 3.68 -16.84
C HIS A 21 -15.78 2.32 -17.02
N ARG A 22 -15.48 1.33 -16.16
CA ARG A 22 -16.01 -0.05 -16.27
C ARG A 22 -17.54 -0.12 -16.35
N VAL A 23 -18.25 0.82 -15.72
CA VAL A 23 -19.72 0.87 -15.73
C VAL A 23 -20.31 1.19 -17.12
N THR A 24 -19.50 1.67 -18.07
CA THR A 24 -19.92 1.90 -19.47
C THR A 24 -19.71 0.69 -20.36
N ALA A 25 -19.05 -0.37 -19.88
CA ALA A 25 -18.85 -1.57 -20.66
C ALA A 25 -20.18 -2.24 -21.04
N GLU A 26 -20.21 -2.91 -22.19
CA GLU A 26 -21.39 -3.67 -22.62
C GLU A 26 -21.72 -4.79 -21.61
N THR A 27 -20.69 -5.40 -21.01
CA THR A 27 -20.79 -6.44 -19.98
C THR A 27 -21.11 -5.93 -18.59
N ALA A 28 -21.15 -4.60 -18.37
CA ALA A 28 -21.38 -4.02 -17.06
C ALA A 28 -22.79 -4.35 -16.54
N GLN A 29 -22.88 -4.55 -15.23
CA GLN A 29 -24.13 -4.80 -14.51
C GLN A 29 -24.44 -3.63 -13.57
N VAL A 30 -25.70 -3.53 -13.13
CA VAL A 30 -26.12 -2.53 -12.12
C VAL A 30 -25.29 -2.63 -10.83
N PHE A 31 -24.80 -3.83 -10.53
CA PHE A 31 -23.82 -4.11 -9.50
C PHE A 31 -22.58 -3.22 -9.57
N ASP A 32 -22.00 -3.04 -10.76
CA ASP A 32 -20.79 -2.24 -10.95
C ASP A 32 -21.04 -0.78 -10.56
N LEU A 33 -22.22 -0.25 -10.89
CA LEU A 33 -22.62 1.10 -10.52
C LEU A 33 -22.85 1.21 -9.01
N ALA A 34 -23.53 0.24 -8.39
CA ALA A 34 -23.77 0.23 -6.95
C ALA A 34 -22.44 0.23 -6.17
N GLN A 35 -21.49 -0.61 -6.58
CA GLN A 35 -20.17 -0.66 -5.97
C GLN A 35 -19.40 0.66 -6.16
N THR A 36 -19.49 1.26 -7.36
CA THR A 36 -18.82 2.53 -7.69
C THR A 36 -19.31 3.69 -6.82
N LEU A 37 -20.58 3.69 -6.41
CA LEU A 37 -21.17 4.76 -5.60
C LEU A 37 -21.16 4.47 -4.08
N ARG A 38 -20.80 3.24 -3.68
CA ARG A 38 -21.04 2.67 -2.34
C ARG A 38 -20.45 3.49 -1.19
N ASP A 39 -19.32 4.15 -1.41
CA ASP A 39 -18.60 4.89 -0.37
C ASP A 39 -19.02 6.36 -0.22
N GLY A 40 -19.91 6.83 -1.10
CA GLY A 40 -20.44 8.18 -1.12
C GLY A 40 -19.47 9.28 -1.58
N VAL A 41 -18.21 8.98 -1.92
CA VAL A 41 -17.22 9.99 -2.34
C VAL A 41 -17.63 10.64 -3.66
N LEU A 42 -17.95 9.81 -4.66
CA LEU A 42 -18.40 10.29 -5.98
C LEU A 42 -19.74 11.03 -5.93
N LEU A 43 -20.61 10.65 -4.99
CA LEU A 43 -21.88 11.35 -4.75
C LEU A 43 -21.63 12.76 -4.19
N CYS A 44 -20.68 12.91 -3.27
CA CYS A 44 -20.29 14.23 -2.79
C CYS A 44 -19.66 15.07 -3.90
N GLN A 45 -18.80 14.46 -4.73
CA GLN A 45 -18.20 15.13 -5.89
C GLN A 45 -19.24 15.58 -6.91
N LEU A 46 -20.25 14.75 -7.17
CA LEU A 46 -21.38 15.09 -8.04
C LEU A 46 -22.00 16.43 -7.63
N LEU A 47 -22.28 16.64 -6.34
CA LEU A 47 -22.88 17.90 -5.87
C LEU A 47 -21.96 19.10 -6.10
N ASN A 48 -20.65 18.94 -5.95
CA ASN A 48 -19.68 19.99 -6.25
C ASN A 48 -19.59 20.31 -7.75
N ASN A 49 -19.73 19.30 -8.62
CA ASN A 49 -19.76 19.50 -10.07
C ASN A 49 -21.06 20.18 -10.52
N LEU A 50 -22.19 19.84 -9.90
CA LEU A 50 -23.48 20.50 -10.18
C LEU A 50 -23.52 21.94 -9.65
N ARG A 51 -22.91 22.18 -8.49
CA ARG A 51 -22.77 23.51 -7.89
C ARG A 51 -21.46 23.59 -7.11
N PRO A 52 -20.51 24.44 -7.54
CA PRO A 52 -19.21 24.59 -6.87
C PRO A 52 -19.36 24.93 -5.38
N HIS A 53 -18.48 24.36 -4.56
CA HIS A 53 -18.39 24.58 -3.11
C HIS A 53 -19.65 24.19 -2.32
N THR A 54 -20.43 23.23 -2.81
CA THR A 54 -21.57 22.68 -2.06
C THR A 54 -21.11 21.86 -0.86
N ILE A 55 -20.15 20.95 -1.09
CA ILE A 55 -19.53 20.14 -0.03
C ILE A 55 -18.07 20.52 0.07
N ASN A 56 -17.62 20.81 1.28
CA ASN A 56 -16.20 20.91 1.58
C ASN A 56 -15.60 19.49 1.53
N LEU A 57 -14.83 19.17 0.49
CA LEU A 57 -14.23 17.83 0.32
C LEU A 57 -13.31 17.44 1.49
N LYS A 58 -12.84 18.42 2.27
CA LYS A 58 -12.06 18.20 3.49
C LYS A 58 -12.87 17.65 4.68
N GLU A 59 -14.19 17.71 4.61
CA GLU A 59 -15.10 17.24 5.68
C GLU A 59 -15.59 15.81 5.45
N ILE A 60 -15.40 15.30 4.23
CA ILE A 60 -15.64 13.90 3.86
C ILE A 60 -14.32 13.13 3.87
N ASN A 61 -14.40 11.81 3.97
CA ASN A 61 -13.22 10.97 3.83
C ASN A 61 -13.13 10.50 2.38
N LEU A 62 -12.09 10.94 1.66
CA LEU A 62 -11.87 10.58 0.26
C LEU A 62 -11.39 9.14 0.06
N ARG A 63 -10.90 8.49 1.12
CA ARG A 63 -10.40 7.12 1.14
C ARG A 63 -10.90 6.40 2.39
N PRO A 64 -12.22 6.13 2.49
CA PRO A 64 -12.81 5.51 3.68
C PRO A 64 -12.47 4.01 3.81
N GLN A 65 -11.30 3.58 3.33
CA GLN A 65 -10.87 2.19 3.16
C GLN A 65 -11.25 1.28 4.34
N MET A 66 -11.99 0.19 4.06
CA MET A 66 -12.46 -0.76 5.07
C MET A 66 -13.25 -0.15 6.25
N SER A 67 -13.68 1.12 6.16
CA SER A 67 -14.45 1.81 7.18
C SER A 67 -15.90 1.99 6.76
N GLN A 68 -16.77 1.15 7.33
CA GLN A 68 -18.21 1.32 7.18
C GLN A 68 -18.68 2.67 7.74
N PHE A 69 -18.12 3.12 8.87
CA PHE A 69 -18.47 4.40 9.48
C PHE A 69 -18.25 5.58 8.54
N LEU A 70 -17.07 5.66 7.90
CA LEU A 70 -16.71 6.77 7.04
C LEU A 70 -17.52 6.77 5.73
N CYS A 71 -17.75 5.61 5.12
CA CYS A 71 -18.64 5.50 3.95
C CYS A 71 -20.04 6.03 4.26
N LEU A 72 -20.64 5.59 5.39
CA LEU A 72 -21.97 6.05 5.79
C LEU A 72 -21.99 7.55 6.11
N LYS A 73 -20.91 8.10 6.67
CA LYS A 73 -20.79 9.55 6.90
C LYS A 73 -20.82 10.30 5.58
N ASN A 74 -20.02 9.91 4.59
CA ASN A 74 -20.01 10.53 3.26
C ASN A 74 -21.41 10.51 2.61
N ILE A 75 -22.08 9.35 2.64
CA ILE A 75 -23.44 9.21 2.11
C ILE A 75 -24.41 10.16 2.82
N ARG A 76 -24.35 10.26 4.16
CA ARG A 76 -25.20 11.21 4.91
C ARG A 76 -24.89 12.67 4.58
N THR A 77 -23.63 13.03 4.36
CA THR A 77 -23.22 14.37 3.93
C THR A 77 -23.84 14.73 2.57
N PHE A 78 -23.81 13.78 1.62
CA PHE A 78 -24.51 13.91 0.34
C PHE A 78 -26.02 14.14 0.53
N LEU A 79 -26.69 13.28 1.30
CA LEU A 79 -28.14 13.36 1.53
C LEU A 79 -28.56 14.67 2.19
N THR A 80 -27.77 15.14 3.17
CA THR A 80 -28.00 16.42 3.85
C THR A 80 -27.88 17.59 2.88
N SER A 81 -26.84 17.60 2.04
CA SER A 81 -26.61 18.64 1.03
C SER A 81 -27.68 18.66 -0.07
N CYS A 82 -28.19 17.49 -0.47
CA CYS A 82 -29.34 17.39 -1.38
C CYS A 82 -30.59 18.10 -0.82
N CYS A 83 -30.81 18.03 0.49
CA CYS A 83 -31.93 18.72 1.15
C CYS A 83 -31.64 20.22 1.28
N ASP A 84 -30.50 20.57 1.87
CA ASP A 84 -30.20 21.95 2.29
C ASP A 84 -29.84 22.87 1.12
N VAL A 85 -29.18 22.35 0.08
CA VAL A 85 -28.66 23.13 -1.05
C VAL A 85 -29.48 22.95 -2.32
N PHE A 86 -29.94 21.72 -2.59
CA PHE A 86 -30.70 21.38 -3.81
C PHE A 86 -32.22 21.37 -3.59
N GLY A 87 -32.69 21.60 -2.36
CA GLY A 87 -34.11 21.77 -2.04
C GLY A 87 -34.94 20.49 -2.20
N MET A 88 -34.30 19.31 -2.19
CA MET A 88 -34.99 18.03 -2.32
C MET A 88 -35.75 17.69 -1.03
N LYS A 89 -36.93 17.08 -1.16
CA LYS A 89 -37.74 16.66 0.00
C LYS A 89 -37.15 15.41 0.63
N LYS A 90 -37.26 15.25 1.96
CA LYS A 90 -36.81 14.02 2.65
C LYS A 90 -37.45 12.74 2.12
N SER A 91 -38.70 12.81 1.63
CA SER A 91 -39.39 11.67 0.99
C SER A 91 -38.79 11.25 -0.35
N ASP A 92 -37.99 12.12 -0.96
CA ASP A 92 -37.35 11.90 -2.25
C ASP A 92 -35.93 11.33 -2.12
N LEU A 93 -35.46 11.16 -0.89
CA LEU A 93 -34.10 10.73 -0.55
C LEU A 93 -34.09 9.27 -0.08
N PHE A 94 -33.02 8.56 -0.44
CA PHE A 94 -32.70 7.24 0.11
C PHE A 94 -32.10 7.35 1.53
N GLU A 95 -32.15 6.27 2.30
CA GLU A 95 -31.45 6.15 3.59
C GLU A 95 -30.04 5.60 3.38
N ALA A 96 -29.07 5.95 4.22
CA ALA A 96 -27.66 5.59 3.98
C ALA A 96 -27.40 4.09 3.70
N PHE A 97 -28.19 3.19 4.29
CA PHE A 97 -28.08 1.74 4.09
C PHE A 97 -28.70 1.25 2.77
N ASP A 98 -29.62 2.01 2.18
CA ASP A 98 -30.20 1.71 0.87
C ASP A 98 -29.10 1.65 -0.20
N LEU A 99 -28.03 2.44 -0.02
CA LEU A 99 -26.82 2.41 -0.85
C LEU A 99 -25.70 1.53 -0.27
N PHE A 100 -25.31 1.73 1.00
CA PHE A 100 -24.11 1.07 1.53
C PHE A 100 -24.23 -0.47 1.59
N ASP A 101 -25.38 -0.97 2.04
CA ASP A 101 -25.70 -2.41 2.05
C ASP A 101 -26.46 -2.82 0.78
N VAL A 102 -26.81 -1.85 -0.08
CA VAL A 102 -27.61 -2.04 -1.29
C VAL A 102 -29.00 -2.63 -1.00
N ARG A 103 -29.63 -2.19 0.12
CA ARG A 103 -30.96 -2.67 0.54
C ARG A 103 -32.07 -2.26 -0.41
N ASP A 104 -31.94 -1.08 -1.03
CA ASP A 104 -32.91 -0.52 -1.97
C ASP A 104 -32.18 0.40 -2.96
N PHE A 105 -31.50 -0.21 -3.92
CA PHE A 105 -30.77 0.56 -4.93
C PHE A 105 -31.71 1.31 -5.88
N GLY A 106 -32.94 0.81 -6.08
CA GLY A 106 -33.96 1.51 -6.87
C GLY A 106 -34.25 2.91 -6.33
N LYS A 107 -34.36 3.04 -5.00
CA LYS A 107 -34.54 4.35 -4.34
C LYS A 107 -33.32 5.27 -4.47
N VAL A 108 -32.11 4.72 -4.49
CA VAL A 108 -30.89 5.49 -4.82
C VAL A 108 -30.99 6.06 -6.24
N MET A 109 -31.40 5.23 -7.20
CA MET A 109 -31.58 5.63 -8.60
C MET A 109 -32.65 6.72 -8.75
N ASP A 110 -33.78 6.59 -8.07
CA ASP A 110 -34.85 7.59 -8.08
C ASP A 110 -34.42 8.91 -7.43
N THR A 111 -33.58 8.86 -6.39
CA THR A 111 -33.01 10.07 -5.78
C THR A 111 -32.10 10.80 -6.78
N LEU A 112 -31.21 10.08 -7.47
CA LEU A 112 -30.32 10.66 -8.48
C LEU A 112 -31.09 11.20 -9.69
N SER A 113 -32.15 10.52 -10.11
CA SER A 113 -33.05 11.02 -11.15
C SER A 113 -33.67 12.35 -10.73
N LYS A 114 -34.27 12.42 -9.54
CA LYS A 114 -34.85 13.68 -9.01
C LYS A 114 -33.81 14.79 -8.88
N LEU A 115 -32.59 14.47 -8.45
CA LEU A 115 -31.48 15.42 -8.42
C LEU A 115 -31.17 15.99 -9.81
N SER A 116 -31.19 15.14 -10.85
CA SER A 116 -30.97 15.57 -12.24
C SER A 116 -32.03 16.56 -12.76
N TYR A 117 -33.27 16.49 -12.24
CA TYR A 117 -34.35 17.42 -12.56
C TYR A 117 -34.36 18.68 -11.71
N THR A 118 -33.43 18.85 -10.76
CA THR A 118 -33.38 20.07 -9.97
C THR A 118 -33.06 21.29 -10.86
N PRO A 119 -33.59 22.48 -10.53
CA PRO A 119 -33.27 23.69 -11.29
C PRO A 119 -31.77 23.97 -11.37
N ILE A 120 -31.03 23.65 -10.30
CA ILE A 120 -29.57 23.83 -10.23
C ILE A 120 -28.87 22.96 -11.29
N ALA A 121 -29.21 21.68 -11.37
CA ALA A 121 -28.62 20.77 -12.35
C ALA A 121 -28.97 21.18 -13.80
N GLN A 122 -30.23 21.54 -14.05
CA GLN A 122 -30.68 21.93 -15.40
C GLN A 122 -30.07 23.26 -15.86
N GLN A 123 -29.94 24.24 -14.96
CA GLN A 123 -29.27 25.52 -15.25
C GLN A 123 -27.77 25.33 -15.53
N GLY A 124 -27.15 24.32 -14.93
CA GLY A 124 -25.77 23.90 -15.23
C GLY A 124 -25.59 23.26 -16.62
N GLY A 125 -26.67 23.10 -17.40
CA GLY A 125 -26.61 22.50 -18.74
C GLY A 125 -26.62 20.97 -18.73
N PHE A 126 -26.82 20.33 -17.57
CA PHE A 126 -26.86 18.88 -17.46
C PHE A 126 -28.24 18.35 -17.87
N LYS A 127 -28.29 17.48 -18.88
CA LYS A 127 -29.55 16.88 -19.36
C LYS A 127 -30.06 15.87 -18.32
N PRO A 128 -31.31 15.99 -17.83
CA PRO A 128 -31.85 15.08 -16.82
C PRO A 128 -32.12 13.69 -17.38
N PHE A 129 -32.28 12.70 -16.48
CA PHE A 129 -32.67 11.33 -16.81
C PHE A 129 -33.84 10.87 -15.92
N PRO A 130 -34.78 10.03 -16.42
CA PRO A 130 -34.75 9.34 -17.72
C PRO A 130 -35.37 10.15 -18.87
N THR A 131 -34.95 9.89 -20.11
CA THR A 131 -35.54 10.49 -21.33
C THR A 131 -36.56 9.53 -21.97
N GLU A 132 -37.83 9.63 -21.56
CA GLU A 132 -39.07 9.12 -22.18
C GLU A 132 -39.25 7.59 -22.43
N GLU A 133 -38.21 6.75 -22.53
CA GLU A 133 -38.34 5.28 -22.57
C GLU A 133 -37.27 4.58 -21.70
N SER A 134 -37.62 4.31 -20.45
CA SER A 134 -36.78 3.53 -19.54
C SER A 134 -37.46 2.20 -19.20
N LEU A 135 -36.74 1.09 -19.44
CA LEU A 135 -37.12 -0.21 -18.89
C LEU A 135 -36.75 -0.19 -17.40
N LYS A 136 -37.75 0.01 -16.54
CA LYS A 136 -37.62 -0.25 -15.10
C LYS A 136 -37.82 -1.74 -14.89
N ASP A 137 -36.73 -2.49 -15.03
CA ASP A 137 -36.71 -3.89 -14.62
C ASP A 137 -36.29 -3.94 -13.15
N GLU A 138 -37.27 -3.95 -12.24
CA GLU A 138 -37.01 -3.97 -10.79
C GLU A 138 -36.30 -5.28 -10.36
N ASP A 139 -36.38 -6.34 -11.18
CA ASP A 139 -35.78 -7.63 -10.83
C ASP A 139 -34.24 -7.62 -10.87
N ILE A 140 -33.63 -6.63 -11.55
CA ILE A 140 -32.17 -6.48 -11.62
C ILE A 140 -31.55 -6.02 -10.30
N TYR A 141 -32.36 -5.46 -9.39
CA TYR A 141 -31.91 -5.04 -8.07
C TYR A 141 -31.96 -6.19 -7.04
N ASN A 142 -32.67 -7.26 -7.37
CA ASN A 142 -32.75 -8.44 -6.51
C ASN A 142 -31.37 -9.11 -6.42
N ASN A 143 -30.97 -9.46 -5.20
CA ASN A 143 -29.68 -10.09 -4.86
C ASN A 143 -28.44 -9.18 -4.88
N LEU A 144 -28.58 -7.86 -5.09
CA LEU A 144 -27.41 -6.95 -4.99
C LEU A 144 -26.80 -6.92 -3.58
N GLU A 145 -27.63 -7.04 -2.54
CA GLU A 145 -27.20 -7.12 -1.13
C GLU A 145 -26.28 -8.33 -0.86
N ASP A 146 -26.35 -9.37 -1.71
CA ASP A 146 -25.58 -10.60 -1.60
C ASP A 146 -24.24 -10.46 -2.33
N LEU A 147 -24.25 -9.73 -3.45
CA LEU A 147 -23.09 -9.53 -4.31
C LEU A 147 -22.17 -8.40 -3.82
N ILE A 148 -22.66 -7.39 -3.09
CA ILE A 148 -21.90 -6.13 -2.82
C ILE A 148 -20.59 -6.33 -2.07
N ASP A 149 -20.47 -7.44 -1.34
CA ASP A 149 -19.26 -7.83 -0.61
C ASP A 149 -18.40 -8.86 -1.37
N GLU A 150 -18.89 -9.38 -2.51
CA GLU A 150 -18.22 -10.32 -3.40
C GLU A 150 -17.48 -9.55 -4.51
N ASN A 151 -16.20 -9.87 -4.75
CA ASN A 151 -15.38 -9.29 -5.83
C ASN A 151 -15.33 -7.75 -5.86
N VAL A 152 -14.64 -7.13 -4.89
CA VAL A 152 -14.22 -5.73 -5.01
C VAL A 152 -13.02 -5.66 -5.98
N PRO A 153 -13.16 -5.15 -7.22
CA PRO A 153 -12.05 -4.90 -8.13
C PRO A 153 -10.90 -4.15 -7.47
N GLU A 154 -9.68 -4.66 -7.68
CA GLU A 154 -8.42 -4.16 -7.10
C GLU A 154 -7.98 -2.78 -7.64
N ASP A 155 -8.72 -2.21 -8.60
CA ASP A 155 -8.39 -0.97 -9.31
C ASP A 155 -9.29 0.23 -8.94
N GLU A 156 -9.58 0.43 -7.64
CA GLU A 156 -10.30 1.62 -7.15
C GLU A 156 -9.48 2.93 -7.28
N ASP A 157 -8.15 2.88 -7.43
CA ASP A 157 -7.33 4.09 -7.48
C ASP A 157 -7.52 4.92 -8.77
N GLU A 158 -7.87 4.29 -9.89
CA GLU A 158 -8.19 5.02 -11.14
C GLU A 158 -9.56 5.70 -11.07
N LEU A 159 -10.50 5.15 -10.29
CA LEU A 159 -11.86 5.68 -10.13
C LEU A 159 -11.85 7.09 -9.53
N TYR A 160 -11.00 7.32 -8.54
CA TYR A 160 -10.92 8.60 -7.82
C TYR A 160 -9.82 9.53 -8.34
N ALA A 161 -9.08 9.15 -9.38
CA ALA A 161 -8.04 10.01 -9.97
C ALA A 161 -8.57 11.41 -10.36
N ALA A 162 -9.81 11.47 -10.87
CA ALA A 162 -10.51 12.72 -11.17
C ALA A 162 -10.91 13.52 -9.92
N VAL A 163 -11.07 12.89 -8.76
CA VAL A 163 -11.35 13.55 -7.47
C VAL A 163 -10.05 14.04 -6.83
N TYR A 164 -8.97 13.24 -6.90
CA TYR A 164 -7.66 13.57 -6.35
C TYR A 164 -6.96 14.72 -7.09
N GLY A 165 -7.09 14.78 -8.42
CA GLY A 165 -6.53 15.88 -9.24
C GLY A 165 -7.17 17.25 -8.95
N LEU A 166 -8.36 17.30 -8.35
CA LEU A 166 -9.02 18.55 -7.97
C LEU A 166 -8.43 19.16 -6.68
N GLU A 167 -7.92 18.35 -5.76
CA GLU A 167 -7.33 18.84 -4.50
C GLU A 167 -5.84 19.15 -4.62
N GLU A 168 -5.06 18.33 -5.33
CA GLU A 168 -3.60 18.49 -5.38
C GLU A 168 -3.13 19.42 -6.52
N ASP A 169 -3.86 19.52 -7.64
CA ASP A 169 -3.37 20.21 -8.84
C ASP A 169 -4.11 21.50 -9.24
N GLN A 170 -5.42 21.67 -8.97
CA GLN A 170 -6.16 22.76 -9.65
C GLN A 170 -6.10 24.16 -9.02
N ALA A 171 -5.88 24.31 -7.72
CA ALA A 171 -5.72 25.65 -7.14
C ALA A 171 -4.25 25.95 -6.84
N GLY A 172 -3.60 25.11 -6.02
CA GLY A 172 -2.21 25.34 -5.64
C GLY A 172 -1.22 25.15 -6.79
N GLY A 173 -1.40 24.11 -7.61
CA GLY A 173 -0.48 23.75 -8.69
C GLY A 173 -0.26 24.91 -9.68
N GLU A 174 -1.36 25.48 -10.17
CA GLU A 174 -1.35 26.65 -11.04
C GLU A 174 -0.70 27.86 -10.36
N ILE A 175 -0.98 28.12 -9.07
CA ILE A 175 -0.39 29.23 -8.31
C ILE A 175 1.15 29.11 -8.23
N TYR A 176 1.67 27.94 -7.88
CA TYR A 176 3.12 27.72 -7.77
C TYR A 176 3.80 27.92 -9.13
N GLU A 177 3.28 27.30 -10.18
CA GLU A 177 3.86 27.44 -11.52
C GLU A 177 3.80 28.89 -12.02
N ASP A 178 2.69 29.60 -11.80
CA ASP A 178 2.56 31.03 -12.13
C ASP A 178 3.49 31.94 -11.34
N LEU A 179 3.85 31.55 -10.12
CA LEU A 179 4.76 32.29 -9.25
C LEU A 179 6.23 32.01 -9.61
N MET A 180 6.55 30.79 -10.00
CA MET A 180 7.89 30.33 -10.35
C MET A 180 8.25 30.51 -11.83
N ARG A 181 7.27 30.83 -12.70
CA ARG A 181 7.51 31.12 -14.11
C ARG A 181 8.45 32.32 -14.28
N THR A 182 9.55 32.09 -14.97
CA THR A 182 10.53 33.13 -15.35
C THR A 182 10.26 33.64 -16.78
N GLU A 183 10.20 34.95 -16.99
CA GLU A 183 9.92 35.59 -18.32
C GLU A 183 11.06 35.46 -19.36
N GLN A 184 11.92 34.45 -19.27
CA GLN A 184 13.02 34.29 -20.21
C GLN A 184 12.58 33.49 -21.45
N HIS A 185 12.23 34.20 -22.52
CA HIS A 185 12.30 33.63 -23.87
C HIS A 185 13.76 33.35 -24.21
N PRO A 186 14.16 32.09 -24.50
CA PRO A 186 15.50 31.82 -24.97
C PRO A 186 15.73 32.57 -26.28
N PRO A 187 16.89 33.22 -26.48
CA PRO A 187 17.29 33.65 -27.81
C PRO A 187 17.26 32.43 -28.74
N LEU A 188 16.55 32.55 -29.86
CA LEU A 188 16.60 31.60 -30.97
C LEU A 188 18.01 31.65 -31.59
N GLN A 189 19.02 31.04 -30.95
CA GLN A 189 20.34 30.64 -31.50
C GLN A 189 21.36 30.34 -30.38
N ALA A 190 21.44 29.08 -29.94
CA ALA A 190 22.65 28.37 -29.49
C ALA A 190 22.25 26.92 -29.13
N GLU A 191 23.15 25.95 -29.24
CA GLU A 191 22.99 24.65 -28.57
C GLU A 191 22.93 24.90 -27.06
N VAL A 192 21.72 24.94 -26.51
CA VAL A 192 21.51 25.23 -25.09
C VAL A 192 21.91 23.98 -24.29
N ASP A 193 22.92 24.10 -23.45
CA ASP A 193 23.28 23.06 -22.48
C ASP A 193 22.12 22.87 -21.48
N VAL A 194 21.41 21.75 -21.61
CA VAL A 194 20.25 21.40 -20.78
C VAL A 194 20.63 21.31 -19.30
N ARG A 195 21.85 20.86 -18.99
CA ARG A 195 22.35 20.79 -17.61
C ARG A 195 22.44 22.18 -16.99
N SER A 196 23.00 23.14 -17.72
CA SER A 196 23.08 24.55 -17.32
C SER A 196 21.68 25.16 -17.10
N CYS A 197 20.70 24.76 -17.92
CA CYS A 197 19.30 25.16 -17.71
C CYS A 197 18.74 24.62 -16.39
N CYS A 198 18.95 23.35 -16.08
CA CYS A 198 18.50 22.76 -14.80
C CYS A 198 19.13 23.49 -13.59
N LEU A 199 20.43 23.82 -13.65
CA LEU A 199 21.10 24.57 -12.59
C LEU A 199 20.52 25.99 -12.45
N THR A 200 20.27 26.64 -13.58
CA THR A 200 19.66 27.98 -13.62
C THR A 200 18.25 27.96 -13.05
N GLU A 201 17.46 26.95 -13.37
CA GLU A 201 16.11 26.74 -12.85
C GLU A 201 16.11 26.51 -11.34
N ILE A 202 17.00 25.65 -10.82
CA ILE A 202 17.15 25.42 -9.37
C ILE A 202 17.44 26.75 -8.66
N LYS A 203 18.40 27.53 -9.18
CA LYS A 203 18.78 28.82 -8.61
C LYS A 203 17.62 29.82 -8.64
N GLN A 204 17.03 30.04 -9.82
CA GLN A 204 16.00 31.07 -10.02
C GLN A 204 14.74 30.76 -9.22
N THR A 205 14.31 29.50 -9.21
CA THR A 205 13.12 29.10 -8.45
C THR A 205 13.36 29.13 -6.93
N GLU A 206 14.58 28.89 -6.44
CA GLU A 206 14.92 29.03 -5.01
C GLU A 206 14.96 30.50 -4.58
N GLU A 207 15.52 31.37 -5.42
CA GLU A 207 15.51 32.82 -5.21
C GLU A 207 14.07 33.34 -5.15
N LYS A 208 13.25 32.99 -6.15
CA LYS A 208 11.85 33.40 -6.20
C LYS A 208 11.02 32.88 -5.02
N TYR A 209 11.28 31.64 -4.61
CA TYR A 209 10.63 31.05 -3.44
C TYR A 209 11.02 31.77 -2.14
N THR A 210 12.31 32.07 -1.97
CA THR A 210 12.80 32.80 -0.79
C THR A 210 12.19 34.21 -0.72
N GLU A 211 12.15 34.94 -1.85
CA GLU A 211 11.47 36.24 -1.95
C GLU A 211 9.99 36.15 -1.58
N THR A 212 9.32 35.06 -1.97
CA THR A 212 7.91 34.83 -1.65
C THR A 212 7.73 34.64 -0.14
N LEU A 213 8.55 33.82 0.51
CA LEU A 213 8.50 33.64 1.96
C LEU A 213 8.77 34.95 2.70
N GLU A 214 9.76 35.72 2.26
CA GLU A 214 10.04 37.05 2.80
C GLU A 214 8.88 38.03 2.59
N SER A 215 8.22 37.96 1.45
CA SER A 215 7.03 38.76 1.14
C SER A 215 5.88 38.44 2.10
N ILE A 216 5.64 37.16 2.40
CA ILE A 216 4.67 36.72 3.41
C ILE A 216 5.02 37.33 4.78
N GLU A 217 6.27 37.23 5.21
CA GLU A 217 6.71 37.77 6.49
C GLU A 217 6.57 39.30 6.56
N LYS A 218 7.05 40.01 5.53
CA LYS A 218 7.12 41.47 5.47
C LYS A 218 5.77 42.13 5.30
N TYR A 219 4.96 41.65 4.36
CA TYR A 219 3.73 42.32 3.94
C TYR A 219 2.46 41.75 4.55
N PHE A 220 2.49 40.52 5.11
CA PHE A 220 1.33 39.94 5.78
C PHE A 220 1.57 39.77 7.28
N LEU A 221 2.55 38.93 7.68
CA LEU A 221 2.77 38.59 9.10
C LEU A 221 3.01 39.83 9.96
N ASN A 222 3.93 40.71 9.56
CA ASN A 222 4.27 41.88 10.36
C ASN A 222 3.14 42.92 10.46
N PRO A 223 2.42 43.26 9.37
CA PRO A 223 1.23 44.12 9.46
C PRO A 223 0.09 43.52 10.28
N LEU A 224 -0.16 42.21 10.15
CA LEU A 224 -1.29 41.54 10.80
C LEU A 224 -1.08 41.30 12.30
N LYS A 225 0.15 41.34 12.82
CA LYS A 225 0.43 41.33 14.27
C LYS A 225 -0.34 42.39 15.07
N LYS A 226 -0.79 43.48 14.43
CA LYS A 226 -1.60 44.54 15.07
C LYS A 226 -3.09 44.23 15.13
N PHE A 227 -3.56 43.28 14.30
CA PHE A 227 -4.97 42.93 14.14
C PHE A 227 -5.28 41.54 14.71
N PHE A 228 -4.27 40.67 14.78
CA PHE A 228 -4.37 39.30 15.28
C PHE A 228 -3.82 39.25 16.70
N SER A 229 -4.43 38.41 17.54
CA SER A 229 -3.80 37.97 18.79
C SER A 229 -2.56 37.12 18.49
N ALA A 230 -1.66 37.00 19.49
CA ALA A 230 -0.47 36.16 19.35
C ALA A 230 -0.82 34.70 18.97
N ALA A 231 -1.87 34.14 19.58
CA ALA A 231 -2.34 32.79 19.27
C ALA A 231 -2.88 32.66 17.84
N GLU A 232 -3.56 33.67 17.31
CA GLU A 232 -4.02 33.67 15.91
C GLU A 232 -2.84 33.79 14.94
N ILE A 233 -1.81 34.58 15.25
CA ILE A 233 -0.58 34.66 14.45
C ILE A 233 0.11 33.30 14.42
N ASP A 234 0.34 32.67 15.57
CA ASP A 234 1.02 31.37 15.65
C ASP A 234 0.22 30.29 14.91
N LYS A 235 -1.12 30.37 14.97
CA LYS A 235 -2.01 29.41 14.30
C LYS A 235 -2.02 29.59 12.77
N VAL A 236 -2.04 30.84 12.27
CA VAL A 236 -2.13 31.12 10.83
C VAL A 236 -0.77 31.05 10.12
N PHE A 237 0.31 31.50 10.77
CA PHE A 237 1.64 31.55 10.15
C PHE A 237 2.55 30.39 10.56
N ILE A 238 2.13 29.55 11.52
CA ILE A 238 2.82 28.32 11.93
C ILE A 238 4.30 28.57 12.23
N ASN A 239 5.19 28.17 11.33
CA ASN A 239 6.64 28.33 11.41
C ASN A 239 7.22 28.97 10.13
N ILE A 240 6.45 29.82 9.44
CA ILE A 240 6.93 30.62 8.29
C ILE A 240 8.24 31.38 8.60
N PRO A 241 8.44 32.02 9.78
CA PRO A 241 9.70 32.69 10.08
C PRO A 241 10.92 31.75 10.07
N ASP A 242 10.74 30.50 10.52
CA ASP A 242 11.80 29.48 10.49
C ASP A 242 12.08 29.03 9.06
N LEU A 243 11.04 28.89 8.23
CA LEU A 243 11.18 28.60 6.80
C LEU A 243 11.94 29.71 6.08
N VAL A 244 11.60 30.99 6.33
CA VAL A 244 12.34 32.14 5.78
C VAL A 244 13.82 32.05 6.13
N LYS A 245 14.15 31.78 7.40
CA LYS A 245 15.53 31.68 7.86
C LYS A 245 16.30 30.54 7.17
N VAL A 246 15.70 29.36 7.05
CA VAL A 246 16.33 28.19 6.41
C VAL A 246 16.55 28.44 4.91
N HIS A 247 15.54 28.95 4.20
CA HIS A 247 15.62 29.16 2.75
C HIS A 247 16.53 30.32 2.36
N LYS A 248 16.63 31.37 3.19
CA LYS A 248 17.67 32.41 3.01
C LYS A 248 19.07 31.82 2.99
N SER A 249 19.38 30.93 3.94
CA SER A 249 20.69 30.27 3.97
C SER A 249 20.86 29.33 2.75
N LEU A 250 19.82 28.55 2.43
CA LEU A 250 19.87 27.60 1.30
C LEU A 250 20.10 28.32 -0.02
N MET A 251 19.38 29.42 -0.27
CA MET A 251 19.51 30.25 -1.46
C MET A 251 20.95 30.77 -1.62
N VAL A 252 21.54 31.31 -0.57
CA VAL A 252 22.92 31.82 -0.60
C VAL A 252 23.92 30.69 -0.91
N ASP A 253 23.79 29.55 -0.26
CA ASP A 253 24.70 28.40 -0.48
C ASP A 253 24.55 27.81 -1.89
N VAL A 254 23.32 27.72 -2.42
CA VAL A 254 23.02 27.26 -3.78
C VAL A 254 23.58 28.24 -4.82
N GLN A 255 23.39 29.55 -4.61
CA GLN A 255 23.94 30.58 -5.49
C GLN A 255 25.46 30.55 -5.52
N ASP A 256 26.12 30.45 -4.36
CA ASP A 256 27.59 30.33 -4.27
C ASP A 256 28.11 29.07 -4.97
N SER A 257 27.44 27.93 -4.76
CA SER A 257 27.77 26.67 -5.42
C SER A 257 27.75 26.79 -6.95
N ILE A 258 26.66 27.34 -7.50
CA ILE A 258 26.45 27.43 -8.95
C ILE A 258 27.37 28.49 -9.59
N LEU A 259 27.52 29.66 -8.95
CA LEU A 259 28.27 30.78 -9.54
C LEU A 259 29.78 30.70 -9.31
N ASN A 260 30.22 30.25 -8.12
CA ASN A 260 31.63 30.32 -7.73
C ASN A 260 32.32 28.95 -7.69
N LYS A 261 31.57 27.84 -7.63
CA LYS A 261 32.10 26.47 -7.47
C LYS A 261 31.67 25.50 -8.57
N ASN A 262 31.10 26.01 -9.67
CA ASN A 262 30.64 25.22 -10.82
C ASN A 262 29.68 24.07 -10.44
N ALA A 263 28.86 24.26 -9.40
CA ALA A 263 27.91 23.29 -8.85
C ALA A 263 28.49 21.96 -8.31
N LEU A 264 29.82 21.80 -8.22
CA LEU A 264 30.47 20.54 -7.80
C LEU A 264 30.10 20.11 -6.38
N ASN A 265 29.82 21.07 -5.49
CA ASN A 265 29.43 20.81 -4.10
C ASN A 265 27.90 20.91 -3.87
N LEU A 266 27.09 21.06 -4.93
CA LEU A 266 25.64 21.24 -4.83
C LEU A 266 24.96 20.07 -4.09
N TYR A 267 25.40 18.84 -4.37
CA TYR A 267 24.86 17.65 -3.71
C TYR A 267 25.04 17.68 -2.18
N GLN A 268 26.19 18.16 -1.69
CA GLN A 268 26.48 18.26 -0.25
C GLN A 268 25.55 19.25 0.45
N ILE A 269 25.21 20.34 -0.24
CA ILE A 269 24.26 21.33 0.26
C ILE A 269 22.92 20.65 0.51
N PHE A 270 22.31 20.00 -0.48
CA PHE A 270 21.02 19.34 -0.29
C PHE A 270 21.04 18.24 0.79
N ILE A 271 22.12 17.45 0.87
CA ILE A 271 22.28 16.45 1.94
C ILE A 271 22.30 17.13 3.31
N SER A 272 23.08 18.21 3.48
CA SER A 272 23.19 18.94 4.75
C SER A 272 21.89 19.68 5.15
N TYR A 273 21.11 20.13 4.16
CA TYR A 273 19.85 20.83 4.40
C TYR A 273 18.68 19.88 4.64
N LYS A 274 18.78 18.58 4.30
CA LYS A 274 17.72 17.58 4.55
C LYS A 274 17.17 17.68 5.96
N GLU A 275 18.02 17.68 6.98
CA GLU A 275 17.59 17.76 8.38
C GLU A 275 16.98 19.11 8.74
N ARG A 276 17.55 20.20 8.20
CA ARG A 276 17.05 21.57 8.41
C ARG A 276 15.67 21.77 7.79
N LEU A 277 15.35 21.06 6.71
CA LEU A 277 14.08 21.08 6.02
C LEU A 277 13.00 20.20 6.69
N LEU A 278 13.31 19.45 7.75
CA LEU A 278 12.30 18.65 8.44
C LEU A 278 11.22 19.50 9.14
N ILE A 279 11.48 20.80 9.32
CA ILE A 279 10.51 21.78 9.80
C ILE A 279 9.27 21.90 8.90
N TYR A 280 9.35 21.43 7.64
CA TYR A 280 8.18 21.29 6.77
C TYR A 280 7.14 20.30 7.32
N GLY A 281 7.53 19.32 8.13
CA GLY A 281 6.54 18.43 8.79
C GLY A 281 5.58 19.21 9.68
N ILE A 282 6.08 20.21 10.42
CA ILE A 282 5.24 21.07 11.27
C ILE A 282 4.33 21.94 10.39
N TYR A 283 4.88 22.49 9.31
CA TYR A 283 4.12 23.33 8.38
C TYR A 283 2.99 22.55 7.71
N CYS A 284 3.32 21.45 7.03
CA CYS A 284 2.38 20.65 6.25
C CYS A 284 1.31 19.97 7.12
N SER A 285 1.60 19.64 8.38
CA SER A 285 0.60 19.11 9.31
C SER A 285 -0.46 20.14 9.75
N ARG A 286 -0.15 21.44 9.68
CA ARG A 286 -0.98 22.51 10.25
C ARG A 286 -1.55 23.48 9.22
N VAL A 287 -1.03 23.50 7.99
CA VAL A 287 -1.42 24.47 6.94
C VAL A 287 -2.92 24.44 6.63
N GLU A 288 -3.56 23.27 6.64
CA GLU A 288 -5.01 23.17 6.43
C GLU A 288 -5.81 23.86 7.55
N ILE A 289 -5.39 23.65 8.80
CA ILE A 289 -5.99 24.27 10.00
C ILE A 289 -5.75 25.77 10.01
N ALA A 290 -4.56 26.20 9.57
CA ALA A 290 -4.20 27.61 9.43
C ALA A 290 -5.10 28.33 8.42
N ILE A 291 -5.31 27.73 7.25
CA ILE A 291 -6.21 28.28 6.21
C ILE A 291 -7.65 28.34 6.72
N ALA A 292 -8.16 27.26 7.34
CA ALA A 292 -9.53 27.27 7.89
C ALA A 292 -9.71 28.32 9.00
N ALA A 293 -8.68 28.52 9.83
CA ALA A 293 -8.69 29.57 10.85
C ALA A 293 -8.67 30.97 10.21
N LEU A 294 -7.86 31.18 9.16
CA LEU A 294 -7.81 32.43 8.42
C LEU A 294 -9.17 32.75 7.78
N ASP A 295 -9.83 31.77 7.16
CA ASP A 295 -11.15 31.92 6.54
C ASP A 295 -12.22 32.29 7.59
N LEU A 296 -12.20 31.66 8.75
CA LEU A 296 -13.11 31.99 9.86
C LEU A 296 -12.87 33.40 10.39
N ILE A 297 -11.60 33.78 10.62
CA ILE A 297 -11.24 35.12 11.10
C ILE A 297 -11.69 36.17 10.09
N CYS A 298 -11.49 35.96 8.79
CA CYS A 298 -11.95 36.87 7.73
C CYS A 298 -13.46 37.04 7.71
N LYS A 299 -14.22 36.00 8.06
CA LYS A 299 -15.68 36.03 8.12
C LYS A 299 -16.19 36.81 9.34
N GLU A 300 -15.47 36.73 10.46
CA GLU A 300 -15.87 37.38 11.72
C GLU A 300 -15.36 38.82 11.86
N LYS A 301 -14.18 39.13 11.29
CA LYS A 301 -13.46 40.39 11.48
C LYS A 301 -13.28 41.13 10.15
N GLU A 302 -14.18 42.06 9.89
CA GLU A 302 -14.19 42.86 8.65
C GLU A 302 -12.93 43.73 8.48
N ASP A 303 -12.38 44.26 9.57
CA ASP A 303 -11.15 45.05 9.58
C ASP A 303 -9.93 44.21 9.17
N VAL A 304 -9.86 42.95 9.61
CA VAL A 304 -8.85 41.98 9.17
C VAL A 304 -8.98 41.69 7.68
N ARG A 305 -10.21 41.48 7.19
CA ARG A 305 -10.49 41.18 5.78
C ARG A 305 -9.98 42.32 4.87
N LEU A 306 -10.33 43.56 5.19
CA LEU A 306 -9.84 44.74 4.47
C LEU A 306 -8.31 44.88 4.55
N LYS A 307 -7.73 44.56 5.72
CA LYS A 307 -6.28 44.60 5.88
C LYS A 307 -5.57 43.57 5.00
N LEU A 308 -6.12 42.36 4.87
CA LEU A 308 -5.57 41.32 4.00
C LEU A 308 -5.59 41.73 2.52
N GLU A 309 -6.67 42.36 2.05
CA GLU A 309 -6.74 42.92 0.70
C GLU A 309 -5.67 44.01 0.47
N GLU A 310 -5.47 44.90 1.45
CA GLU A 310 -4.40 45.90 1.41
C GLU A 310 -3.01 45.25 1.36
N CYS A 311 -2.77 44.22 2.15
CA CYS A 311 -1.51 43.49 2.19
C CYS A 311 -1.24 42.79 0.84
N SER A 312 -2.25 42.15 0.25
CA SER A 312 -2.15 41.51 -1.06
C SER A 312 -1.82 42.52 -2.18
N LYS A 313 -2.50 43.67 -2.19
CA LYS A 313 -2.19 44.77 -3.14
C LYS A 313 -0.75 45.26 -3.00
N ARG A 314 -0.22 45.39 -1.78
CA ARG A 314 1.16 45.84 -1.54
C ARG A 314 2.22 44.79 -1.87
N ALA A 315 1.91 43.50 -1.68
CA ALA A 315 2.85 42.42 -1.87
C ALA A 315 3.00 42.00 -3.34
N ASN A 316 1.89 41.94 -4.07
CA ASN A 316 1.83 41.34 -5.41
C ASN A 316 0.73 41.93 -6.31
N ASN A 317 0.35 43.20 -6.09
CA ASN A 317 -0.71 43.90 -6.83
C ASN A 317 -2.08 43.21 -6.79
N GLY A 318 -2.34 42.37 -5.78
CA GLY A 318 -3.61 41.65 -5.65
C GLY A 318 -3.67 40.36 -6.46
N LYS A 319 -2.56 39.90 -7.05
CA LYS A 319 -2.53 38.66 -7.85
C LYS A 319 -2.73 37.42 -6.98
N PHE A 320 -2.17 37.40 -5.76
CA PHE A 320 -2.25 36.26 -4.86
C PHE A 320 -2.66 36.69 -3.45
N THR A 321 -3.62 35.98 -2.86
CA THR A 321 -4.07 36.21 -1.49
C THR A 321 -3.13 35.53 -0.49
N LEU A 322 -3.25 35.86 0.81
CA LEU A 322 -2.49 35.14 1.85
C LEU A 322 -2.81 33.63 1.85
N ARG A 323 -4.08 33.29 1.63
CA ARG A 323 -4.55 31.90 1.53
C ARG A 323 -3.79 31.13 0.44
N ASP A 324 -3.62 31.74 -0.73
CA ASP A 324 -2.89 31.17 -1.87
C ASP A 324 -1.41 30.98 -1.54
N LEU A 325 -0.79 32.00 -0.95
CA LEU A 325 0.63 32.00 -0.60
C LEU A 325 0.99 30.97 0.49
N LEU A 326 0.06 30.66 1.40
CA LEU A 326 0.28 29.66 2.44
C LEU A 326 0.37 28.22 1.90
N VAL A 327 -0.10 27.95 0.67
CA VAL A 327 0.01 26.61 0.07
C VAL A 327 1.41 26.38 -0.56
N VAL A 328 2.06 27.46 -1.02
CA VAL A 328 3.33 27.43 -1.77
C VAL A 328 4.45 26.62 -1.08
N PRO A 329 4.68 26.71 0.25
CA PRO A 329 5.74 25.95 0.89
C PRO A 329 5.59 24.43 0.76
N MET A 330 4.36 23.93 0.90
CA MET A 330 4.06 22.50 0.76
C MET A 330 4.38 22.00 -0.65
N GLN A 331 4.25 22.86 -1.66
CA GLN A 331 4.56 22.51 -3.04
C GLN A 331 6.06 22.56 -3.30
N ARG A 332 6.75 23.59 -2.79
CA ARG A 332 8.20 23.74 -3.01
C ARG A 332 8.99 22.54 -2.53
N VAL A 333 8.70 22.03 -1.33
CA VAL A 333 9.44 20.89 -0.76
C VAL A 333 9.31 19.62 -1.62
N LEU A 334 8.21 19.48 -2.36
CA LEU A 334 7.96 18.38 -3.30
C LEU A 334 8.59 18.59 -4.68
N LYS A 335 9.17 19.77 -4.98
CA LYS A 335 9.83 20.05 -6.27
C LYS A 335 11.33 19.74 -6.24
N TYR A 336 11.99 19.71 -5.08
CA TYR A 336 13.44 19.48 -4.98
C TYR A 336 13.88 18.16 -5.60
N HIS A 337 13.15 17.06 -5.36
CA HIS A 337 13.51 15.78 -5.96
C HIS A 337 13.29 15.75 -7.47
N LEU A 338 12.29 16.45 -8.00
CA LEU A 338 12.04 16.55 -9.44
C LEU A 338 13.14 17.35 -10.14
N LEU A 339 13.53 18.48 -9.56
CA LEU A 339 14.61 19.32 -10.07
C LEU A 339 15.96 18.58 -10.07
N LEU A 340 16.29 17.88 -8.99
CA LEU A 340 17.51 17.06 -8.92
C LEU A 340 17.45 15.85 -9.85
N GLN A 341 16.29 15.25 -10.06
CA GLN A 341 16.11 14.13 -10.98
C GLN A 341 16.42 14.56 -12.42
N GLU A 342 15.92 15.71 -12.86
CA GLU A 342 16.21 16.22 -14.20
C GLU A 342 17.70 16.61 -14.32
N LEU A 343 18.28 17.21 -13.28
CA LEU A 343 19.73 17.50 -13.26
C LEU A 343 20.59 16.23 -13.39
N VAL A 344 20.26 15.16 -12.66
CA VAL A 344 20.96 13.86 -12.71
C VAL A 344 20.90 13.27 -14.13
N LYS A 345 19.75 13.36 -14.79
CA LYS A 345 19.52 12.83 -16.14
C LYS A 345 20.46 13.47 -17.18
N HIS A 346 20.73 14.77 -17.04
CA HIS A 346 21.58 15.53 -17.95
C HIS A 346 23.03 15.68 -17.46
N THR A 347 23.44 14.94 -16.42
CA THR A 347 24.83 14.91 -15.94
C THR A 347 25.59 13.76 -16.59
N GLN A 348 26.66 14.07 -17.33
CA GLN A 348 27.48 13.05 -17.99
C GLN A 348 28.59 12.46 -17.11
N ASP A 349 29.18 13.26 -16.21
CA ASP A 349 30.24 12.80 -15.32
C ASP A 349 29.71 11.77 -14.31
N ALA A 350 30.32 10.58 -14.28
CA ALA A 350 29.83 9.46 -13.49
C ALA A 350 29.96 9.70 -11.97
N ALA A 351 31.03 10.37 -11.53
CA ALA A 351 31.25 10.64 -10.11
C ALA A 351 30.27 11.69 -9.59
N GLU A 352 30.07 12.76 -10.36
CA GLU A 352 29.08 13.78 -10.07
C GLU A 352 27.65 13.22 -10.12
N LYS A 353 27.31 12.44 -11.14
CA LYS A 353 26.00 11.77 -11.26
C LYS A 353 25.71 10.90 -10.03
N SER A 354 26.71 10.14 -9.55
CA SER A 354 26.61 9.34 -8.32
C SER A 354 26.35 10.21 -7.08
N ASN A 355 27.11 11.30 -6.93
CA ASN A 355 26.94 12.24 -5.82
C ASN A 355 25.56 12.92 -5.83
N LEU A 356 25.09 13.34 -7.00
CA LEU A 356 23.77 13.94 -7.17
C LEU A 356 22.64 12.93 -6.92
N LYS A 357 22.82 11.64 -7.21
CA LYS A 357 21.86 10.58 -6.84
C LYS A 357 21.68 10.50 -5.32
N ILE A 358 22.75 10.62 -4.53
CA ILE A 358 22.66 10.63 -3.06
C ILE A 358 21.82 11.84 -2.58
N ALA A 359 22.03 13.01 -3.17
CA ALA A 359 21.22 14.19 -2.86
C ALA A 359 19.76 14.04 -3.31
N LEU A 360 19.51 13.42 -4.47
CA LEU A 360 18.18 13.09 -4.96
C LEU A 360 17.46 12.18 -3.96
N ASP A 361 18.10 11.10 -3.49
CA ASP A 361 17.52 10.18 -2.52
C ASP A 361 17.21 10.88 -1.19
N ALA A 362 18.09 11.80 -0.75
CA ALA A 362 17.85 12.63 0.43
C ALA A 362 16.58 13.50 0.30
N MET A 363 16.36 14.12 -0.87
CA MET A 363 15.17 14.95 -1.13
C MET A 363 13.91 14.13 -1.36
N LYS A 364 14.01 12.94 -1.95
CA LYS A 364 12.87 12.03 -2.04
C LYS A 364 12.47 11.48 -0.66
N ASP A 365 13.42 11.18 0.23
CA ASP A 365 13.12 10.78 1.62
C ASP A 365 12.42 11.90 2.40
N LEU A 366 12.81 13.16 2.17
CA LEU A 366 12.12 14.34 2.71
C LEU A 366 10.67 14.45 2.18
N ALA A 367 10.46 14.28 0.88
CA ALA A 367 9.12 14.30 0.29
C ALA A 367 8.21 13.21 0.87
N GLN A 368 8.74 11.99 1.03
CA GLN A 368 8.02 10.89 1.69
C GLN A 368 7.71 11.18 3.15
N TYR A 369 8.65 11.79 3.88
CA TYR A 369 8.40 12.21 5.25
C TYR A 369 7.21 13.18 5.32
N VAL A 370 7.17 14.21 4.47
CA VAL A 370 6.05 15.17 4.41
C VAL A 370 4.73 14.48 4.08
N ASN A 371 4.73 13.54 3.13
CA ASN A 371 3.55 12.76 2.77
C ASN A 371 3.02 11.90 3.94
N GLU A 372 3.92 11.24 4.68
CA GLU A 372 3.54 10.46 5.88
C GLU A 372 3.02 11.36 7.00
N VAL A 373 3.54 12.59 7.15
CA VAL A 373 2.99 13.55 8.09
C VAL A 373 1.55 13.94 7.72
N LYS A 374 1.26 14.18 6.43
CA LYS A 374 -0.12 14.44 5.95
C LYS A 374 -1.03 13.25 6.26
N ARG A 375 -0.59 12.04 5.91
CA ARG A 375 -1.31 10.77 6.14
C ARG A 375 -1.61 10.55 7.63
N ASP A 376 -0.63 10.74 8.51
CA ASP A 376 -0.84 10.60 9.96
C ASP A 376 -1.84 11.63 10.50
N ASN A 377 -1.87 12.86 9.96
CA ASN A 377 -2.88 13.85 10.35
C ASN A 377 -4.30 13.47 9.90
N GLU A 378 -4.45 12.87 8.72
CA GLU A 378 -5.72 12.29 8.27
C GLU A 378 -6.16 11.16 9.21
N THR A 379 -5.24 10.25 9.55
CA THR A 379 -5.52 9.17 10.53
C THR A 379 -5.91 9.73 11.89
N LEU A 380 -5.23 10.76 12.40
CA LEU A 380 -5.58 11.38 13.69
C LEU A 380 -6.96 12.05 13.65
N ARG A 381 -7.33 12.68 12.53
CA ARG A 381 -8.69 13.21 12.31
C ARG A 381 -9.74 12.11 12.30
N GLU A 382 -9.45 10.97 11.68
CA GLU A 382 -10.32 9.80 11.69
C GLU A 382 -10.52 9.27 13.12
N ILE A 383 -9.43 9.13 13.89
CA ILE A 383 -9.48 8.70 15.29
C ILE A 383 -10.34 9.64 16.13
N ASP A 384 -10.20 10.97 15.96
CA ASP A 384 -11.04 11.96 16.65
C ASP A 384 -12.53 11.82 16.26
N GLN A 385 -12.83 11.48 15.01
CA GLN A 385 -14.20 11.21 14.58
C GLN A 385 -14.78 9.96 15.23
N TYR A 386 -14.02 8.85 15.31
CA TYR A 386 -14.44 7.66 16.05
C TYR A 386 -14.62 7.94 17.54
N GLN A 387 -13.71 8.71 18.14
CA GLN A 387 -13.75 9.08 19.55
C GLN A 387 -15.05 9.83 19.89
N ARG A 388 -15.52 10.70 18.99
CA ARG A 388 -16.77 11.47 19.20
C ARG A 388 -18.04 10.66 18.97
N SER A 389 -17.99 9.60 18.18
CA SER A 389 -19.16 8.77 17.84
C SER A 389 -19.36 7.57 18.77
N ILE A 390 -18.34 7.18 19.54
CA ILE A 390 -18.39 6.05 20.47
C ILE A 390 -18.58 6.55 21.92
N GLU A 391 -19.73 6.23 22.49
CA GLU A 391 -20.10 6.49 23.88
C GLU A 391 -19.48 5.44 24.82
N ASN A 392 -19.29 5.83 26.09
CA ASN A 392 -18.75 4.99 27.18
C ASN A 392 -17.31 4.49 26.97
N LEU A 393 -16.48 5.17 26.17
CA LEU A 393 -15.06 4.86 26.08
C LEU A 393 -14.35 5.06 27.43
N ASN A 394 -13.51 4.10 27.81
CA ASN A 394 -12.72 4.14 29.04
C ASN A 394 -11.35 4.81 28.85
N GLN A 395 -10.84 4.88 27.62
CA GLN A 395 -9.56 5.47 27.25
C GLN A 395 -9.63 6.16 25.88
N PRO A 396 -8.75 7.14 25.60
CA PRO A 396 -8.68 7.78 24.28
C PRO A 396 -8.22 6.81 23.18
N LEU A 397 -8.95 6.74 22.06
CA LEU A 397 -8.66 5.79 20.97
C LEU A 397 -7.24 5.93 20.37
N ILE A 398 -6.64 7.13 20.44
CA ILE A 398 -5.26 7.38 19.98
C ILE A 398 -4.24 6.46 20.65
N THR A 399 -4.51 5.94 21.86
CA THR A 399 -3.61 5.00 22.54
C THR A 399 -3.61 3.62 21.89
N TYR A 400 -4.61 3.32 21.06
CA TYR A 400 -4.75 2.01 20.42
C TYR A 400 -4.02 1.88 19.08
N GLY A 401 -3.36 2.94 18.63
CA GLY A 401 -2.62 2.97 17.37
C GLY A 401 -3.48 3.36 16.18
N ARG A 402 -3.12 2.93 14.97
CA ARG A 402 -3.86 3.25 13.76
C ARG A 402 -5.10 2.35 13.61
N PRO A 403 -6.23 2.88 13.13
CA PRO A 403 -7.37 2.06 12.75
C PRO A 403 -7.02 1.17 11.56
N LYS A 404 -7.58 -0.05 11.54
CA LYS A 404 -7.46 -1.02 10.43
C LYS A 404 -8.77 -1.22 9.68
N GLY A 405 -9.88 -0.81 10.27
CA GLY A 405 -11.20 -0.92 9.69
C GLY A 405 -12.28 -1.00 10.77
N ASP A 406 -13.52 -0.80 10.35
CA ASP A 406 -14.70 -0.93 11.20
C ASP A 406 -15.87 -1.54 10.42
N GLY A 407 -16.71 -2.30 11.12
CA GLY A 407 -17.86 -2.92 10.49
C GLY A 407 -18.67 -3.85 11.38
N GLU A 408 -19.79 -4.30 10.81
CA GLU A 408 -20.72 -5.21 11.46
C GLU A 408 -20.20 -6.65 11.52
N VAL A 409 -20.30 -7.26 12.70
CA VAL A 409 -19.90 -8.65 12.97
C VAL A 409 -20.91 -9.34 13.88
N ARG A 410 -21.04 -10.66 13.74
CA ARG A 410 -21.74 -11.49 14.72
C ARG A 410 -20.73 -12.14 15.64
N MET A 411 -20.86 -11.89 16.92
CA MET A 411 -19.92 -12.39 17.93
C MET A 411 -20.59 -13.43 18.82
N VAL A 412 -19.87 -14.51 19.12
CA VAL A 412 -20.23 -15.49 20.17
C VAL A 412 -19.11 -15.50 21.21
N SER A 413 -19.46 -15.42 22.49
CA SER A 413 -18.51 -15.52 23.58
C SER A 413 -18.38 -16.97 24.04
N SER A 414 -17.21 -17.33 24.59
CA SER A 414 -17.01 -18.61 25.27
C SER A 414 -17.95 -18.80 26.46
N VAL A 415 -18.44 -17.70 27.07
CA VAL A 415 -19.36 -17.71 28.22
C VAL A 415 -20.82 -17.66 27.78
N ASP A 416 -21.14 -16.79 26.82
CA ASP A 416 -22.47 -16.66 26.23
C ASP A 416 -22.48 -17.20 24.80
N LYS A 417 -23.07 -18.38 24.62
CA LYS A 417 -23.17 -19.07 23.34
C LYS A 417 -24.17 -18.42 22.36
N ARG A 418 -24.83 -17.32 22.73
CA ARG A 418 -25.73 -16.59 21.82
C ARG A 418 -24.93 -15.78 20.81
N LYS A 419 -25.38 -15.80 19.55
CA LYS A 419 -24.88 -14.88 18.52
C LYS A 419 -25.38 -13.47 18.82
N GLN A 420 -24.46 -12.53 18.95
CA GLN A 420 -24.74 -11.13 19.23
C GLN A 420 -24.30 -10.27 18.05
N ASP A 421 -25.22 -9.49 17.46
CA ASP A 421 -24.86 -8.50 16.44
C ASP A 421 -24.11 -7.34 17.11
N ARG A 422 -22.91 -7.03 16.60
CA ARG A 422 -22.00 -6.01 17.12
C ARG A 422 -21.37 -5.24 15.96
N HIS A 423 -20.88 -4.05 16.28
CA HIS A 423 -20.00 -3.30 15.40
C HIS A 423 -18.62 -3.29 16.04
N ILE A 424 -17.56 -3.58 15.30
CA ILE A 424 -16.19 -3.53 15.82
C ILE A 424 -15.41 -2.42 15.15
N PHE A 425 -14.54 -1.76 15.92
CA PHE A 425 -13.49 -0.89 15.41
C PHE A 425 -12.15 -1.56 15.74
N LEU A 426 -11.41 -1.98 14.73
CA LEU A 426 -10.10 -2.62 14.90
C LEU A 426 -9.00 -1.58 14.78
N PHE A 427 -8.11 -1.58 15.76
CA PHE A 427 -6.89 -0.78 15.82
C PHE A 427 -5.67 -1.70 15.90
N ASP A 428 -4.46 -1.13 15.78
CA ASP A 428 -3.21 -1.89 15.90
C ASP A 428 -3.14 -2.72 17.20
N VAL A 429 -3.51 -2.17 18.36
CA VAL A 429 -3.39 -2.88 19.65
C VAL A 429 -4.72 -3.33 20.26
N ALA A 430 -5.87 -2.95 19.73
CA ALA A 430 -7.15 -3.26 20.36
C ALA A 430 -8.31 -3.43 19.36
N VAL A 431 -9.34 -4.16 19.77
CA VAL A 431 -10.66 -4.18 19.11
C VAL A 431 -11.68 -3.55 20.06
N ILE A 432 -12.33 -2.48 19.62
CA ILE A 432 -13.43 -1.86 20.35
C ILE A 432 -14.73 -2.51 19.89
N VAL A 433 -15.40 -3.20 20.78
CA VAL A 433 -16.66 -3.90 20.51
C VAL A 433 -17.81 -3.01 20.93
N CYS A 434 -18.65 -2.62 19.97
CA CYS A 434 -19.73 -1.68 20.15
C CYS A 434 -21.09 -2.31 19.86
N LYS A 435 -22.13 -1.78 20.50
CA LYS A 435 -23.53 -1.93 20.09
C LYS A 435 -23.97 -0.65 19.41
N ARG A 436 -24.44 -0.76 18.18
CA ARG A 436 -24.88 0.40 17.40
C ARG A 436 -26.23 0.97 17.90
N ARG A 437 -26.34 2.29 17.92
CA ARG A 437 -27.51 3.08 18.36
C ARG A 437 -27.81 4.21 17.36
N GLY A 438 -28.42 3.84 16.23
CA GLY A 438 -28.61 4.78 15.12
C GLY A 438 -27.26 5.13 14.49
N ASP A 439 -26.82 6.37 14.68
CA ASP A 439 -25.57 6.91 14.16
C ASP A 439 -24.43 6.90 15.20
N ASN A 440 -24.75 6.67 16.48
CA ASN A 440 -23.77 6.53 17.55
C ASN A 440 -23.50 5.06 17.88
N TYR A 441 -22.39 4.83 18.57
CA TYR A 441 -21.92 3.51 18.97
C TYR A 441 -21.77 3.48 20.49
N GLU A 442 -22.27 2.44 21.13
CA GLU A 442 -22.15 2.27 22.58
C GLU A 442 -21.09 1.20 22.85
N MET A 443 -19.95 1.57 23.45
CA MET A 443 -18.89 0.61 23.78
C MET A 443 -19.41 -0.47 24.75
N LYS A 444 -19.12 -1.73 24.44
CA LYS A 444 -19.49 -2.92 25.22
C LYS A 444 -18.29 -3.67 25.77
N ASP A 445 -17.23 -3.77 24.99
CA ASP A 445 -16.00 -4.44 25.41
C ASP A 445 -14.79 -3.89 24.64
N VAL A 446 -13.59 -4.10 25.19
CA VAL A 446 -12.31 -3.74 24.57
C VAL A 446 -11.39 -4.95 24.62
N LEU A 447 -11.06 -5.51 23.45
CA LEU A 447 -10.16 -6.66 23.35
C LEU A 447 -8.73 -6.16 23.13
N ASP A 448 -7.88 -6.25 24.15
CA ASP A 448 -6.46 -5.87 24.04
C ASP A 448 -5.66 -6.97 23.31
N LEU A 449 -5.33 -6.71 22.03
CA LEU A 449 -4.66 -7.65 21.15
C LEU A 449 -3.25 -8.04 21.63
N ASN A 450 -2.67 -7.34 22.61
CA ASN A 450 -1.45 -7.77 23.31
C ASN A 450 -1.62 -9.10 24.05
N TYR A 451 -2.84 -9.53 24.34
CA TYR A 451 -3.12 -10.77 25.05
C TYR A 451 -3.98 -11.77 24.27
N PHE A 452 -4.39 -11.44 23.05
CA PHE A 452 -5.18 -12.33 22.20
C PHE A 452 -4.33 -12.92 21.05
N LYS A 453 -4.78 -14.10 20.58
CA LYS A 453 -4.29 -14.77 19.37
C LYS A 453 -5.47 -15.03 18.43
N ILE A 454 -5.18 -14.98 17.14
CA ILE A 454 -6.15 -15.21 16.08
C ILE A 454 -5.95 -16.63 15.56
N THR A 455 -7.04 -17.36 15.37
CA THR A 455 -7.00 -18.72 14.83
C THR A 455 -8.12 -18.88 13.81
N ASN A 456 -7.74 -19.11 12.56
CA ASN A 456 -8.70 -19.32 11.49
C ASN A 456 -9.57 -20.55 11.81
N ASN A 457 -10.89 -20.41 11.71
CA ASN A 457 -11.80 -21.54 11.77
C ASN A 457 -12.05 -21.99 10.32
N PRO A 458 -11.56 -23.16 9.87
CA PRO A 458 -11.90 -23.67 8.56
C PRO A 458 -13.39 -24.03 8.56
N THR A 459 -14.22 -23.07 8.14
CA THR A 459 -15.65 -23.29 7.94
C THR A 459 -15.81 -24.48 7.02
N SER A 460 -16.65 -25.45 7.36
CA SER A 460 -16.93 -26.54 6.42
C SER A 460 -17.63 -25.93 5.20
N ASP A 461 -17.03 -26.06 4.01
CA ASP A 461 -17.59 -25.63 2.71
C ASP A 461 -18.98 -26.21 2.39
N ARG A 462 -19.56 -27.00 3.28
CA ARG A 462 -20.87 -27.63 3.13
C ARG A 462 -22.05 -26.67 3.30
N GLU A 463 -21.85 -25.45 3.82
CA GLU A 463 -22.92 -24.46 3.95
C GLU A 463 -22.44 -23.07 3.53
N ALA A 464 -22.61 -22.73 2.25
CA ALA A 464 -22.50 -21.36 1.73
C ALA A 464 -23.68 -20.49 2.23
N LYS A 465 -23.80 -20.35 3.55
CA LYS A 465 -24.84 -19.55 4.22
C LYS A 465 -24.21 -18.28 4.80
N LYS A 466 -24.89 -17.15 4.61
CA LYS A 466 -24.50 -15.87 5.20
C LYS A 466 -24.28 -16.01 6.71
N TRP A 467 -23.28 -15.29 7.24
CA TRP A 467 -22.97 -15.28 8.69
C TRP A 467 -22.48 -16.62 9.26
N CYS A 468 -21.92 -17.49 8.41
CA CYS A 468 -21.27 -18.73 8.82
C CYS A 468 -19.74 -18.68 8.68
N TYR A 469 -19.19 -17.65 8.06
CA TYR A 469 -17.74 -17.50 7.88
C TYR A 469 -17.13 -16.87 9.11
N GLY A 470 -16.28 -17.59 9.84
CA GLY A 470 -15.70 -17.03 11.06
C GLY A 470 -14.28 -17.44 11.38
N PHE A 471 -13.72 -16.81 12.40
CA PHE A 471 -12.45 -17.18 13.04
C PHE A 471 -12.49 -16.87 14.53
N TYR A 472 -11.57 -17.45 15.28
CA TYR A 472 -11.49 -17.32 16.73
C TYR A 472 -10.50 -16.23 17.14
N VAL A 473 -10.90 -15.44 18.14
CA VAL A 473 -10.07 -14.48 18.86
C VAL A 473 -10.00 -14.96 20.30
N THR A 474 -8.88 -15.58 20.68
CA THR A 474 -8.75 -16.28 21.98
C THR A 474 -7.67 -15.65 22.83
N HIS A 475 -7.95 -15.48 24.13
CA HIS A 475 -6.96 -15.02 25.09
C HIS A 475 -5.82 -16.06 25.19
N GLN A 476 -4.57 -15.61 25.24
CA GLN A 476 -3.40 -16.50 25.24
C GLN A 476 -3.36 -17.44 26.46
N GLN A 477 -3.91 -17.00 27.60
CA GLN A 477 -4.04 -17.82 28.80
C GLN A 477 -5.33 -18.65 28.84
N GLY A 478 -6.18 -18.58 27.80
CA GLY A 478 -7.40 -19.39 27.68
C GLY A 478 -8.58 -18.95 28.56
N HIS A 479 -8.49 -17.80 29.25
CA HIS A 479 -9.53 -17.32 30.16
C HIS A 479 -10.82 -16.91 29.44
N THR A 480 -10.69 -16.30 28.25
CA THR A 480 -11.81 -15.81 27.44
C THR A 480 -11.53 -16.04 25.96
N GLY A 481 -12.60 -16.22 25.18
CA GLY A 481 -12.50 -16.37 23.74
C GLY A 481 -13.78 -15.93 23.04
N PHE A 482 -13.62 -15.46 21.82
CA PHE A 482 -14.70 -15.01 20.97
C PHE A 482 -14.60 -15.70 19.62
N GLU A 483 -15.75 -16.03 19.05
CA GLU A 483 -15.88 -16.42 17.66
C GLU A 483 -16.57 -15.29 16.90
N LEU A 484 -15.88 -14.76 15.89
CA LEU A 484 -16.38 -13.70 15.02
C LEU A 484 -16.91 -14.33 13.74
N PHE A 485 -18.13 -13.97 13.36
CA PHE A 485 -18.79 -14.40 12.14
C PHE A 485 -19.07 -13.20 11.23
N PHE A 486 -18.83 -13.41 9.94
CA PHE A 486 -18.93 -12.42 8.87
C PHE A 486 -19.94 -12.87 7.82
N LYS A 487 -20.54 -11.90 7.14
CA LYS A 487 -21.60 -12.14 6.15
C LYS A 487 -21.13 -13.04 5.00
N THR A 488 -19.94 -12.75 4.45
CA THR A 488 -19.35 -13.45 3.29
C THR A 488 -17.93 -13.98 3.58
N CYS A 489 -17.42 -14.85 2.71
CA CYS A 489 -16.07 -15.40 2.81
C CYS A 489 -15.01 -14.31 2.59
N GLU A 490 -15.29 -13.39 1.69
CA GLU A 490 -14.46 -12.26 1.29
C GLU A 490 -14.29 -11.28 2.46
N LEU A 491 -15.38 -10.97 3.17
CA LEU A 491 -15.33 -10.16 4.40
C LEU A 491 -14.53 -10.86 5.49
N LYS A 492 -14.74 -12.17 5.70
CA LYS A 492 -13.92 -12.94 6.65
C LYS A 492 -12.44 -12.82 6.30
N LYS A 493 -12.06 -12.99 5.03
CA LYS A 493 -10.68 -12.89 4.56
C LYS A 493 -10.11 -11.50 4.83
N LYS A 494 -10.81 -10.44 4.41
CA LYS A 494 -10.40 -9.04 4.64
C LYS A 494 -10.16 -8.75 6.12
N TRP A 495 -11.10 -9.15 6.98
CA TRP A 495 -10.96 -8.98 8.43
C TRP A 495 -9.80 -9.78 8.99
N LEU A 496 -9.65 -11.06 8.59
CA LEU A 496 -8.53 -11.89 9.04
C LEU A 496 -7.18 -11.25 8.69
N ASP A 497 -7.02 -10.76 7.45
CA ASP A 497 -5.81 -10.06 6.99
C ASP A 497 -5.54 -8.80 7.84
N GLN A 498 -6.58 -8.01 8.19
CA GLN A 498 -6.42 -6.84 9.05
C GLN A 498 -6.02 -7.20 10.48
N PHE A 499 -6.61 -8.25 11.05
CA PHE A 499 -6.26 -8.75 12.37
C PHE A 499 -4.81 -9.28 12.40
N GLU A 500 -4.39 -10.00 11.37
CA GLU A 500 -3.01 -10.47 11.22
C GLU A 500 -2.03 -9.30 11.09
N MET A 501 -2.39 -8.26 10.33
CA MET A 501 -1.59 -7.04 10.21
C MET A 501 -1.45 -6.30 11.56
N ALA A 502 -2.55 -6.16 12.31
CA ALA A 502 -2.53 -5.57 13.66
C ALA A 502 -1.59 -6.38 14.59
N ILE A 503 -1.75 -7.70 14.66
CA ILE A 503 -0.88 -8.57 15.48
C ILE A 503 0.59 -8.48 15.05
N SER A 504 0.87 -8.43 13.74
CA SER A 504 2.20 -8.23 13.19
C SER A 504 2.81 -6.88 13.58
N ASN A 505 1.99 -5.84 13.74
CA ASN A 505 2.44 -4.53 14.23
C ASN A 505 2.77 -4.56 15.73
N ILE A 506 1.99 -5.27 16.54
CA ILE A 506 2.28 -5.43 17.99
C ILE A 506 3.54 -6.29 18.19
N ARG A 507 3.63 -7.40 17.46
CA ARG A 507 4.64 -8.44 17.63
C ARG A 507 5.32 -8.74 16.30
N PRO A 508 6.16 -7.83 15.77
CA PRO A 508 6.88 -8.11 14.54
C PRO A 508 7.86 -9.25 14.77
N GLU A 509 8.05 -10.12 13.77
CA GLU A 509 8.83 -11.37 13.89
C GLU A 509 10.24 -11.14 14.46
N LYS A 510 10.87 -10.03 14.09
CA LYS A 510 12.25 -9.69 14.46
C LYS A 510 12.35 -8.74 15.67
N ALA A 511 11.27 -8.55 16.44
CA ALA A 511 11.23 -7.63 17.59
C ALA A 511 12.27 -7.92 18.69
N ASN A 512 12.58 -9.21 18.88
CA ASN A 512 13.51 -9.68 19.90
C ASN A 512 14.85 -10.16 19.32
N HIS A 513 15.06 -9.94 18.01
CA HIS A 513 16.29 -10.34 17.35
C HIS A 513 17.49 -9.65 17.99
N ASN A 514 18.65 -10.33 18.02
CA ASN A 514 19.88 -9.77 18.58
C ASN A 514 19.73 -9.23 20.03
N SER A 515 18.87 -9.87 20.84
CA SER A 515 18.57 -9.53 22.25
C SER A 515 17.85 -8.19 22.48
N HIS A 516 17.40 -7.52 21.41
CA HIS A 516 16.57 -6.32 21.53
C HIS A 516 15.19 -6.64 22.12
N GLN A 517 14.43 -5.60 22.44
CA GLN A 517 13.03 -5.70 22.83
C GLN A 517 12.28 -4.50 22.25
N PHE A 518 12.00 -4.58 20.95
CA PHE A 518 11.32 -3.52 20.22
C PHE A 518 9.83 -3.48 20.54
N LYS A 519 9.32 -2.27 20.79
CA LYS A 519 7.88 -1.98 20.88
C LYS A 519 7.52 -0.83 19.96
N MET A 520 6.32 -0.88 19.40
CA MET A 520 5.77 0.21 18.60
C MET A 520 5.81 1.52 19.42
N HIS A 521 6.25 2.61 18.81
CA HIS A 521 6.51 3.86 19.52
C HIS A 521 6.24 5.08 18.65
N THR A 522 5.71 6.13 19.29
CA THR A 522 5.58 7.47 18.71
C THR A 522 6.75 8.33 19.19
N PHE A 523 7.64 8.70 18.26
CA PHE A 523 8.78 9.55 18.52
C PHE A 523 8.33 11.03 18.47
N GLU A 524 8.52 11.76 19.57
CA GLU A 524 8.15 13.19 19.65
C GLU A 524 9.12 14.09 18.86
N ARG A 525 10.35 13.63 18.66
CA ARG A 525 11.39 14.33 17.90
C ARG A 525 11.63 13.61 16.59
N ILE A 526 12.04 14.37 15.58
CA ILE A 526 12.43 13.76 14.32
C ILE A 526 13.62 12.83 14.58
N THR A 527 13.45 11.58 14.18
CA THR A 527 14.38 10.49 14.53
C THR A 527 14.69 9.71 13.27
N SER A 528 15.96 9.35 13.08
CA SER A 528 16.40 8.48 12.00
C SER A 528 16.53 7.05 12.49
N CYS A 529 16.26 6.08 11.61
CA CYS A 529 16.43 4.67 11.90
C CYS A 529 17.91 4.35 12.17
N ASN A 530 18.17 3.63 13.26
CA ASN A 530 19.52 3.21 13.65
C ASN A 530 20.17 2.19 12.71
N TYR A 531 19.43 1.67 11.72
CA TYR A 531 19.96 0.78 10.69
C TYR A 531 20.13 1.45 9.33
N CYS A 532 19.04 1.90 8.68
CA CYS A 532 19.09 2.44 7.32
C CYS A 532 19.38 3.94 7.26
N HIS A 533 19.41 4.63 8.41
CA HIS A 533 19.62 6.08 8.53
C HIS A 533 18.58 6.97 7.84
N LEU A 534 17.54 6.39 7.22
CA LEU A 534 16.36 7.09 6.74
C LEU A 534 15.47 7.53 7.91
N LEU A 535 14.64 8.53 7.67
CA LEU A 535 13.74 9.08 8.68
C LEU A 535 12.71 8.04 9.13
N LEU A 536 12.42 8.00 10.43
CA LEU A 536 11.20 7.37 10.94
C LEU A 536 10.03 8.29 10.60
N ARG A 537 9.39 8.01 9.47
CA ARG A 537 8.45 8.94 8.82
C ARG A 537 7.12 9.04 9.54
N GLY A 538 6.56 10.25 9.56
CA GLY A 538 5.28 10.58 10.19
C GLY A 538 5.42 11.19 11.58
N ILE A 539 4.28 11.36 12.25
CA ILE A 539 4.15 11.93 13.60
C ILE A 539 3.47 10.98 14.59
N PHE A 540 3.00 9.82 14.14
CA PHE A 540 2.24 8.88 14.97
C PHE A 540 2.73 7.45 14.72
N ASN A 541 3.16 6.71 15.76
CA ASN A 541 3.67 5.34 15.65
C ASN A 541 4.58 5.12 14.42
N GLN A 542 5.64 5.93 14.30
CA GLN A 542 6.49 5.95 13.10
C GLN A 542 7.33 4.69 12.93
N GLY A 543 7.58 3.97 14.02
CA GLY A 543 8.39 2.76 14.05
C GLY A 543 8.44 2.13 15.44
N TYR A 544 9.59 1.56 15.78
CA TYR A 544 9.79 0.79 17.00
C TYR A 544 10.97 1.30 17.80
N LEU A 545 10.82 1.29 19.12
CA LEU A 545 11.87 1.63 20.08
C LEU A 545 12.24 0.39 20.89
N CYS A 546 13.55 0.10 20.99
CA CYS A 546 14.03 -0.96 21.86
C CYS A 546 14.02 -0.49 23.32
N LEU A 547 13.25 -1.17 24.17
CA LEU A 547 13.13 -0.82 25.60
C LEU A 547 14.43 -1.01 26.39
N LYS A 548 15.39 -1.79 25.86
CA LYS A 548 16.66 -2.08 26.52
C LYS A 548 17.76 -1.09 26.17
N CYS A 549 17.90 -0.73 24.89
CA CYS A 549 19.02 0.10 24.42
C CYS A 549 18.60 1.47 23.88
N GLY A 550 17.29 1.75 23.76
CA GLY A 550 16.77 3.03 23.27
C GLY A 550 16.96 3.28 21.77
N GLN A 551 17.42 2.29 21.00
CA GLN A 551 17.53 2.43 19.54
C GLN A 551 16.15 2.41 18.88
N GLY A 552 15.95 3.31 17.92
CA GLY A 552 14.75 3.41 17.09
C GLY A 552 14.97 2.81 15.70
N ALA A 553 14.01 2.05 15.19
CA ALA A 553 14.11 1.42 13.88
C ALA A 553 12.74 1.27 13.19
N HIS A 554 12.76 1.20 11.86
CA HIS A 554 11.58 0.77 11.08
C HIS A 554 11.27 -0.72 11.34
N LYS A 555 10.05 -1.15 11.02
CA LYS A 555 9.59 -2.54 11.24
C LYS A 555 10.46 -3.56 10.50
N GLU A 556 10.80 -3.24 9.27
CA GLU A 556 11.67 -3.99 8.36
C GLU A 556 13.13 -4.02 8.84
N CYS A 557 13.55 -3.00 9.59
CA CYS A 557 14.93 -2.86 10.02
C CYS A 557 15.27 -3.66 11.29
N LEU A 558 14.29 -4.10 12.08
CA LEU A 558 14.49 -4.66 13.43
C LEU A 558 15.47 -5.84 13.48
N GLY A 559 15.47 -6.69 12.46
CA GLY A 559 16.37 -7.84 12.38
C GLY A 559 17.81 -7.52 12.00
N ARG A 560 18.07 -6.31 11.51
CA ARG A 560 19.34 -5.93 10.89
C ARG A 560 20.25 -5.15 11.84
N LEU A 561 19.74 -4.70 12.99
CA LEU A 561 20.54 -4.05 14.03
C LEU A 561 21.47 -5.06 14.71
N GLY A 562 22.66 -4.62 15.11
CA GLY A 562 23.60 -5.44 15.89
C GLY A 562 23.07 -5.83 17.27
N VAL A 563 23.89 -6.56 18.04
CA VAL A 563 23.51 -7.04 19.39
C VAL A 563 23.14 -5.89 20.34
N CYS A 564 21.97 -6.00 20.96
CA CYS A 564 21.46 -5.04 21.93
C CYS A 564 22.47 -4.79 23.07
N GLY A 565 22.66 -3.52 23.43
CA GLY A 565 23.56 -3.12 24.52
C GLY A 565 25.05 -3.07 24.13
N ARG A 566 25.44 -3.50 22.93
CA ARG A 566 26.73 -3.08 22.36
C ARG A 566 26.58 -1.65 21.88
N ALA A 567 27.25 -0.72 22.57
CA ALA A 567 27.43 0.63 22.05
C ALA A 567 28.09 0.52 20.68
N VAL A 568 27.35 0.88 19.61
CA VAL A 568 28.00 1.28 18.38
C VAL A 568 28.69 2.59 18.73
N SER A 569 30.01 2.57 18.77
CA SER A 569 30.84 3.76 18.94
C SER A 569 30.52 4.74 17.81
N VAL A 570 29.64 5.70 18.07
CA VAL A 570 29.56 6.93 17.30
C VAL A 570 30.87 7.68 17.57
N PRO A 571 31.63 8.12 16.54
CA PRO A 571 32.88 8.81 16.76
C PRO A 571 32.60 10.26 17.20
N HIS A 572 32.43 10.49 18.51
CA HIS A 572 32.64 11.82 19.10
C HIS A 572 33.17 11.74 20.54
N LEU A 573 34.47 12.08 20.65
CA LEU A 573 35.16 12.82 21.72
C LEU A 573 34.68 12.63 23.18
N THR A 574 35.38 11.79 23.95
CA THR A 574 36.23 12.16 25.12
C THR A 574 36.52 10.91 25.98
N ALA A 575 37.73 10.88 26.54
CA ALA A 575 38.36 9.74 27.21
C ALA A 575 37.96 9.61 28.69
N ASP A 576 37.81 8.37 29.20
CA ASP A 576 38.79 7.73 30.10
C ASP A 576 38.32 6.35 30.63
N PRO A 577 39.23 5.46 31.10
CA PRO A 577 39.01 4.01 31.12
C PRO A 577 39.13 3.36 32.51
N VAL A 578 38.24 2.42 32.90
CA VAL A 578 38.56 1.42 33.95
C VAL A 578 37.94 0.02 33.73
N LYS A 579 38.88 -0.93 33.58
CA LYS A 579 39.00 -2.41 33.66
C LYS A 579 37.83 -3.38 34.02
N PRO A 580 37.87 -4.64 33.51
CA PRO A 580 36.86 -5.69 33.71
C PRO A 580 37.27 -6.81 34.70
N ARG A 581 36.29 -7.62 35.17
CA ARG A 581 36.33 -9.08 35.51
C ARG A 581 35.09 -9.50 36.36
N PRO A 582 34.73 -10.80 36.50
CA PRO A 582 34.53 -11.86 35.51
C PRO A 582 33.15 -12.57 35.66
N LYS A 583 32.91 -13.52 34.75
CA LYS A 583 31.74 -14.39 34.51
C LYS A 583 31.11 -15.05 35.76
N ASP A 584 29.79 -15.29 35.68
CA ASP A 584 29.28 -16.64 35.94
C ASP A 584 28.02 -16.98 35.12
N ASN A 585 28.01 -18.24 34.68
CA ASN A 585 27.05 -18.88 33.79
C ASN A 585 25.74 -19.20 34.50
N THR A 586 24.61 -19.07 33.79
CA THR A 586 23.55 -20.11 33.73
C THR A 586 22.51 -19.73 32.67
N THR A 587 22.44 -20.50 31.59
CA THR A 587 21.43 -20.44 30.52
C THR A 587 20.43 -21.59 30.67
N PRO A 588 19.15 -21.38 30.31
CA PRO A 588 18.38 -22.42 29.61
C PRO A 588 17.62 -21.83 28.38
N PRO A 589 16.99 -22.66 27.52
CA PRO A 589 17.57 -23.31 26.33
C PRO A 589 17.10 -22.69 24.99
N ASP A 590 17.96 -22.83 23.98
CA ASP A 590 17.85 -22.35 22.58
C ASP A 590 16.98 -23.29 21.69
N PRO A 591 16.36 -22.81 20.60
CA PRO A 591 15.82 -23.66 19.54
C PRO A 591 16.97 -24.33 18.79
N GLY A 592 16.91 -25.66 18.59
CA GLY A 592 18.02 -26.45 18.04
C GLY A 592 18.53 -25.98 16.67
N LEU A 593 19.85 -26.16 16.46
CA LEU A 593 20.58 -25.75 15.27
C LEU A 593 20.22 -26.61 14.02
N PRO A 594 20.52 -26.14 12.79
CA PRO A 594 20.24 -26.88 11.55
C PRO A 594 20.88 -28.26 11.49
N ARG A 595 20.19 -29.27 10.94
CA ARG A 595 20.68 -30.65 10.85
C ARG A 595 21.11 -31.05 9.45
N MET A 596 22.26 -31.69 9.37
CA MET A 596 22.86 -32.22 8.16
C MET A 596 23.01 -33.73 8.28
N VAL A 597 22.80 -34.48 7.20
CA VAL A 597 23.12 -35.91 7.13
C VAL A 597 24.43 -36.09 6.38
N VAL A 598 25.31 -36.92 6.92
CA VAL A 598 26.59 -37.26 6.31
C VAL A 598 26.35 -38.18 5.12
N ILE A 599 26.90 -37.82 3.97
CA ILE A 599 26.79 -38.57 2.72
C ILE A 599 28.10 -39.24 2.32
N ARG A 600 29.20 -38.90 3.00
CA ARG A 600 30.53 -39.44 2.72
C ARG A 600 31.36 -39.52 4.01
N ASP A 601 32.01 -40.65 4.22
CA ASP A 601 32.89 -40.86 5.37
C ASP A 601 34.08 -39.89 5.36
N TYR A 602 34.47 -39.44 6.55
CA TYR A 602 35.67 -38.66 6.76
C TYR A 602 36.27 -39.05 8.12
N THR A 603 37.52 -39.50 8.11
CA THR A 603 38.18 -40.05 9.31
C THR A 603 39.08 -39.05 10.03
N GLY A 604 39.15 -37.80 9.56
CA GLY A 604 40.06 -36.77 10.07
C GLY A 604 41.22 -36.42 9.14
N ILE A 605 41.23 -36.95 7.91
CA ILE A 605 42.27 -36.71 6.89
C ILE A 605 41.60 -36.21 5.60
N PRO A 606 42.01 -35.05 5.05
CA PRO A 606 43.05 -34.13 5.56
C PRO A 606 42.64 -33.45 6.87
N CYS A 607 43.60 -33.04 7.70
CA CYS A 607 43.32 -32.38 8.98
C CYS A 607 42.89 -30.90 8.75
N PRO A 608 41.83 -30.39 9.41
CA PRO A 608 41.39 -29.00 9.25
C PRO A 608 42.41 -28.03 9.85
N GLN A 609 42.71 -26.93 9.14
CA GLN A 609 43.57 -25.87 9.68
C GLN A 609 42.86 -25.02 10.75
N CYS A 610 41.54 -25.11 10.85
CA CYS A 610 40.69 -24.26 11.67
C CYS A 610 40.31 -24.86 13.04
N GLY A 611 40.70 -26.12 13.33
CA GLY A 611 40.37 -26.78 14.59
C GLY A 611 40.46 -28.31 14.53
N PRO A 612 40.05 -29.03 15.61
CA PRO A 612 40.18 -30.49 15.68
C PRO A 612 39.24 -31.18 14.67
N PRO A 613 39.70 -32.24 13.97
CA PRO A 613 38.88 -32.99 13.03
C PRO A 613 37.76 -33.76 13.73
N LEU A 614 36.58 -33.80 13.11
CA LEU A 614 35.46 -34.64 13.49
C LEU A 614 35.35 -35.83 12.54
N SER A 615 35.67 -37.03 13.03
CA SER A 615 35.45 -38.24 12.24
C SER A 615 33.95 -38.52 12.09
N ILE A 616 33.45 -38.56 10.85
CA ILE A 616 32.04 -38.71 10.48
C ILE A 616 31.85 -39.91 9.54
N HIS A 617 30.74 -40.62 9.68
CA HIS A 617 30.38 -41.75 8.82
C HIS A 617 29.06 -41.49 8.09
N ALA A 618 28.92 -41.99 6.88
CA ALA A 618 27.72 -41.86 6.06
C ALA A 618 26.48 -42.35 6.82
N GLY A 619 25.47 -41.51 6.89
CA GLY A 619 24.26 -41.72 7.69
C GLY A 619 24.25 -41.01 9.05
N ASP A 620 25.40 -40.53 9.55
CA ASP A 620 25.43 -39.72 10.77
C ASP A 620 24.63 -38.42 10.59
N VAL A 621 23.94 -37.98 11.65
CA VAL A 621 23.25 -36.69 11.68
C VAL A 621 24.06 -35.69 12.50
N ILE A 622 24.45 -34.61 11.85
CA ILE A 622 25.26 -33.53 12.42
C ILE A 622 24.38 -32.31 12.64
N GLU A 623 24.41 -31.79 13.86
CA GLU A 623 23.89 -30.48 14.21
C GLU A 623 24.94 -29.42 13.87
N LEU A 624 24.63 -28.53 12.93
CA LEU A 624 25.57 -27.58 12.33
C LEU A 624 25.74 -26.36 13.25
N MET A 625 26.95 -26.19 13.78
CA MET A 625 27.27 -25.12 14.73
C MET A 625 27.83 -23.89 14.02
N PHE A 626 28.64 -24.09 12.97
CA PHE A 626 29.21 -23.02 12.18
C PHE A 626 29.43 -23.46 10.74
N ALA A 627 28.90 -22.70 9.78
CA ALA A 627 29.12 -22.90 8.36
C ALA A 627 29.43 -21.56 7.69
N ASP A 628 30.63 -21.48 7.12
CA ASP A 628 31.04 -20.39 6.24
C ASP A 628 30.95 -20.91 4.79
N LEU A 629 30.21 -20.20 3.94
CA LEU A 629 30.01 -20.53 2.53
C LEU A 629 31.29 -20.43 1.69
N HIS A 630 32.30 -19.71 2.18
CA HIS A 630 33.61 -19.58 1.53
C HIS A 630 34.66 -20.57 2.08
N SER A 631 34.30 -21.37 3.09
CA SER A 631 35.17 -22.38 3.70
C SER A 631 34.75 -23.80 3.30
N SER A 632 35.74 -24.64 2.95
CA SER A 632 35.53 -26.09 2.74
C SER A 632 35.38 -26.87 4.04
N TRP A 633 35.48 -26.22 5.20
CA TRP A 633 35.42 -26.83 6.53
C TRP A 633 34.32 -26.22 7.38
N TRP A 634 33.38 -27.04 7.82
CA TRP A 634 32.29 -26.65 8.70
C TRP A 634 32.43 -27.31 10.07
N GLN A 635 31.86 -26.68 11.09
CA GLN A 635 31.87 -27.18 12.45
C GLN A 635 30.48 -27.67 12.84
N GLY A 636 30.43 -28.83 13.47
CA GLY A 636 29.17 -29.38 13.94
C GLY A 636 29.35 -30.45 14.99
N LYS A 637 28.22 -30.93 15.49
CA LYS A 637 28.12 -31.93 16.56
C LYS A 637 27.39 -33.15 16.04
N ILE A 638 28.01 -34.33 16.11
CA ILE A 638 27.31 -35.59 15.79
C ILE A 638 26.27 -35.83 16.89
N LEU A 639 24.99 -35.91 16.54
CA LEU A 639 23.92 -36.06 17.53
C LEU A 639 24.05 -37.38 18.32
N ALA A 640 24.44 -38.47 17.66
CA ALA A 640 24.54 -39.80 18.27
C ALA A 640 25.69 -39.92 19.29
N THR A 641 26.82 -39.24 19.05
CA THR A 641 28.02 -39.37 19.91
C THR A 641 28.35 -38.11 20.70
N SER A 642 27.65 -37.00 20.43
CA SER A 642 27.91 -35.66 20.96
C SER A 642 29.34 -35.14 20.73
N LYS A 643 30.12 -35.76 19.84
CA LYS A 643 31.46 -35.28 19.45
C LYS A 643 31.35 -34.03 18.58
N ILE A 644 32.22 -33.06 18.84
CA ILE A 644 32.28 -31.77 18.15
C ILE A 644 33.62 -31.64 17.45
N GLY A 645 33.62 -31.12 16.24
CA GLY A 645 34.83 -30.78 15.50
C GLY A 645 34.52 -30.34 14.07
N PHE A 646 35.55 -30.21 13.27
CA PHE A 646 35.45 -29.77 11.87
C PHE A 646 35.39 -30.94 10.90
N PHE A 647 34.54 -30.81 9.90
CA PHE A 647 34.38 -31.79 8.82
C PHE A 647 34.24 -31.09 7.47
N PRO A 648 34.51 -31.77 6.35
CA PRO A 648 34.38 -31.20 5.02
C PRO A 648 32.93 -30.84 4.69
N SER A 649 32.68 -29.61 4.22
CA SER A 649 31.32 -29.14 3.91
C SER A 649 30.62 -29.94 2.81
N ASP A 650 31.40 -30.55 1.91
CA ASP A 650 30.94 -31.40 0.82
C ASP A 650 30.60 -32.84 1.25
N ALA A 651 30.90 -33.22 2.49
CA ALA A 651 30.61 -34.55 3.03
C ALA A 651 29.19 -34.68 3.63
N VAL A 652 28.39 -33.61 3.60
CA VAL A 652 27.07 -33.55 4.23
C VAL A 652 25.99 -32.93 3.33
N ARG A 653 24.71 -33.19 3.62
CA ARG A 653 23.55 -32.51 2.98
C ARG A 653 22.44 -32.17 4.00
N PRO A 654 21.61 -31.14 3.76
CA PRO A 654 20.50 -30.80 4.66
C PRO A 654 19.44 -31.89 4.81
N CYS A 655 18.89 -32.02 6.03
CA CYS A 655 17.75 -32.90 6.36
C CYS A 655 16.53 -32.03 6.75
N PRO A 656 15.31 -32.23 6.20
CA PRO A 656 14.84 -33.35 5.37
C PRO A 656 15.05 -33.14 3.87
N CYS A 657 15.35 -34.23 3.16
CA CYS A 657 15.51 -34.25 1.71
C CYS A 657 14.13 -34.28 1.02
N VAL A 658 13.55 -33.11 0.71
CA VAL A 658 12.56 -33.00 -0.36
C VAL A 658 13.33 -32.58 -1.61
N PRO A 659 13.29 -33.30 -2.74
CA PRO A 659 13.91 -32.83 -3.97
C PRO A 659 13.29 -31.48 -4.35
N LYS A 660 14.13 -30.50 -4.70
CA LYS A 660 13.68 -29.21 -5.26
C LYS A 660 12.68 -29.49 -6.40
N PRO A 661 11.58 -28.71 -6.53
CA PRO A 661 10.70 -28.84 -7.68
C PRO A 661 11.52 -28.63 -8.96
N VAL A 662 11.42 -29.56 -9.90
CA VAL A 662 11.99 -29.40 -11.23
C VAL A 662 11.24 -28.25 -11.91
N ASP A 663 11.95 -27.20 -12.34
CA ASP A 663 11.32 -26.07 -13.01
C ASP A 663 10.92 -26.44 -14.44
N TYR A 664 9.61 -26.47 -14.70
CA TYR A 664 9.03 -26.72 -16.03
C TYR A 664 8.60 -25.42 -16.74
N SER A 665 8.92 -24.24 -16.19
CA SER A 665 8.51 -22.91 -16.72
C SER A 665 8.84 -22.71 -18.21
N ALA A 666 9.94 -23.29 -18.69
CA ALA A 666 10.39 -23.22 -20.08
C ALA A 666 9.61 -24.12 -21.05
N GLN A 667 8.74 -25.01 -20.56
CA GLN A 667 8.00 -25.96 -21.41
C GLN A 667 6.70 -25.33 -21.95
N LEU A 668 6.46 -25.44 -23.27
CA LEU A 668 5.29 -24.87 -23.94
C LEU A 668 3.95 -25.46 -23.45
N TRP A 669 3.97 -26.65 -22.87
CA TRP A 669 2.79 -27.31 -22.29
C TRP A 669 2.57 -26.95 -20.83
N PHE A 670 3.50 -26.26 -20.17
CA PHE A 670 3.42 -25.99 -18.73
C PHE A 670 2.72 -24.66 -18.44
N ALA A 671 1.72 -24.70 -17.56
CA ALA A 671 0.86 -23.58 -17.23
C ALA A 671 1.08 -23.02 -15.81
N GLY A 672 1.91 -23.69 -15.00
CA GLY A 672 2.15 -23.29 -13.61
C GLY A 672 0.91 -23.45 -12.72
N PRO A 673 0.76 -22.65 -11.66
CA PRO A 673 -0.45 -22.61 -10.84
C PRO A 673 -1.65 -22.19 -11.67
N MET A 674 -2.53 -23.14 -11.98
CA MET A 674 -3.73 -22.89 -12.77
C MET A 674 -4.85 -23.80 -12.27
N GLU A 675 -6.00 -23.20 -11.98
CA GLU A 675 -7.18 -23.92 -11.52
C GLU A 675 -7.91 -24.63 -12.66
N ARG A 676 -8.81 -25.55 -12.30
CA ARG A 676 -9.54 -26.36 -13.27
C ARG A 676 -10.34 -25.50 -14.25
N TYR A 677 -11.09 -24.52 -13.74
CA TYR A 677 -11.94 -23.65 -14.57
C TYR A 677 -11.11 -22.78 -15.53
N GLN A 678 -9.94 -22.30 -15.10
CA GLN A 678 -9.03 -21.51 -15.94
C GLN A 678 -8.50 -22.36 -17.11
N ALA A 679 -8.14 -23.62 -16.85
CA ALA A 679 -7.74 -24.56 -17.90
C ALA A 679 -8.89 -24.91 -18.86
N GLU A 680 -10.13 -24.94 -18.37
CA GLU A 680 -11.32 -25.15 -19.20
C GLU A 680 -11.54 -23.98 -20.16
N VAL A 681 -11.37 -22.74 -19.70
CA VAL A 681 -11.47 -21.51 -20.53
C VAL A 681 -10.35 -21.46 -21.57
N VAL A 682 -9.09 -21.69 -21.17
CA VAL A 682 -7.93 -21.62 -22.07
C VAL A 682 -8.01 -22.66 -23.20
N LEU A 683 -8.55 -23.84 -22.92
CA LEU A 683 -8.67 -24.92 -23.91
C LEU A 683 -10.02 -24.91 -24.66
N LEU A 684 -10.95 -24.02 -24.32
CA LEU A 684 -12.32 -24.04 -24.85
C LEU A 684 -12.36 -23.88 -26.37
N ASP A 685 -11.60 -22.90 -26.88
CA ASP A 685 -11.52 -22.51 -28.30
C ASP A 685 -10.32 -23.13 -29.03
N THR A 686 -9.73 -24.19 -28.46
CA THR A 686 -8.59 -24.90 -29.06
C THR A 686 -9.01 -26.20 -29.75
N GLU A 687 -8.17 -26.71 -30.65
CA GLU A 687 -8.41 -27.98 -31.32
C GLU A 687 -8.35 -29.18 -30.35
N ASN A 688 -9.12 -30.23 -30.64
CA ASN A 688 -9.06 -31.49 -29.89
C ASN A 688 -7.63 -32.07 -29.96
N GLY A 689 -7.08 -32.48 -28.82
CA GLY A 689 -5.69 -32.89 -28.66
C GLY A 689 -4.79 -31.81 -28.05
N THR A 690 -5.27 -30.57 -27.91
CA THR A 690 -4.52 -29.49 -27.23
C THR A 690 -4.50 -29.71 -25.73
N TYR A 691 -3.33 -29.61 -25.10
CA TYR A 691 -3.14 -29.93 -23.69
C TYR A 691 -2.23 -28.95 -22.94
N LEU A 692 -2.40 -28.92 -21.62
CA LEU A 692 -1.54 -28.21 -20.67
C LEU A 692 -1.36 -29.00 -19.36
N ILE A 693 -0.26 -28.75 -18.66
CA ILE A 693 -0.01 -29.25 -17.30
C ILE A 693 -0.02 -28.09 -16.31
N ARG A 694 -0.77 -28.27 -15.23
CA ARG A 694 -0.98 -27.28 -14.17
C ARG A 694 -0.72 -27.83 -12.78
N HIS A 695 -0.35 -26.96 -11.85
CA HIS A 695 -0.32 -27.29 -10.42
C HIS A 695 -1.73 -27.33 -9.85
N ARG A 696 -2.01 -28.32 -9.00
CA ARG A 696 -3.33 -28.57 -8.40
C ARG A 696 -3.52 -27.87 -7.04
N SER A 697 -2.43 -27.47 -6.37
CA SER A 697 -2.46 -26.84 -5.04
C SER A 697 -1.44 -25.69 -4.94
N LYS A 698 -1.50 -24.90 -3.85
CA LYS A 698 -0.48 -23.87 -3.54
C LYS A 698 0.90 -24.46 -3.22
N GLU A 699 0.97 -25.76 -2.93
CA GLU A 699 2.21 -26.52 -2.86
C GLU A 699 2.57 -27.03 -4.28
N SER A 700 3.78 -26.71 -4.74
CA SER A 700 4.27 -26.95 -6.12
C SER A 700 4.54 -28.43 -6.48
N SER A 701 4.04 -29.38 -5.70
CA SER A 701 4.32 -30.82 -5.83
C SER A 701 3.18 -31.66 -6.43
N GLU A 702 1.98 -31.10 -6.63
CA GLU A 702 0.84 -31.82 -7.24
C GLU A 702 0.52 -31.32 -8.67
N TYR A 703 0.51 -32.22 -9.65
CA TYR A 703 0.28 -31.89 -11.07
C TYR A 703 -1.03 -32.48 -11.62
N ALA A 704 -1.59 -31.83 -12.64
CA ALA A 704 -2.70 -32.35 -13.44
C ALA A 704 -2.52 -32.02 -14.93
N ILE A 705 -2.94 -32.94 -15.80
CA ILE A 705 -3.05 -32.73 -17.25
C ILE A 705 -4.46 -32.25 -17.55
N SER A 706 -4.61 -31.18 -18.32
CA SER A 706 -5.88 -30.74 -18.90
C SER A 706 -5.79 -30.82 -20.41
N ILE A 707 -6.72 -31.50 -21.08
CA ILE A 707 -6.70 -31.76 -22.53
C ILE A 707 -8.11 -31.60 -23.14
N LYS A 708 -8.20 -30.97 -24.31
CA LYS A 708 -9.43 -30.87 -25.11
C LYS A 708 -9.68 -32.18 -25.87
N PHE A 709 -10.82 -32.82 -25.65
CA PHE A 709 -11.21 -34.06 -26.34
C PHE A 709 -12.73 -34.15 -26.51
N ASN A 710 -13.20 -34.41 -27.74
CA ASN A 710 -14.61 -34.39 -28.11
C ASN A 710 -15.33 -33.11 -27.64
N ASP A 711 -14.73 -31.96 -27.92
CA ASP A 711 -15.20 -30.61 -27.59
C ASP A 711 -15.37 -30.32 -26.09
N LYS A 712 -14.92 -31.23 -25.23
CA LYS A 712 -14.93 -31.08 -23.78
C LYS A 712 -13.51 -31.12 -23.23
N VAL A 713 -13.24 -30.35 -22.19
CA VAL A 713 -11.96 -30.40 -21.50
C VAL A 713 -12.00 -31.53 -20.47
N LYS A 714 -10.96 -32.38 -20.50
CA LYS A 714 -10.77 -33.50 -19.59
C LYS A 714 -9.58 -33.22 -18.69
N HIS A 715 -9.68 -33.56 -17.41
CA HIS A 715 -8.62 -33.35 -16.43
C HIS A 715 -8.19 -34.68 -15.83
N ILE A 716 -6.89 -34.92 -15.85
CA ILE A 716 -6.25 -36.14 -15.35
C ILE A 716 -5.32 -35.75 -14.21
N LYS A 717 -5.50 -36.37 -13.04
CA LYS A 717 -4.59 -36.17 -11.91
C LYS A 717 -3.30 -36.98 -12.15
N ILE A 718 -2.15 -36.34 -11.99
CA ILE A 718 -0.86 -37.03 -11.92
C ILE A 718 -0.64 -37.41 -10.45
N LEU A 719 -0.47 -38.71 -10.20
CA LEU A 719 -0.25 -39.27 -8.86
C LEU A 719 1.24 -39.53 -8.65
N THR A 720 1.66 -39.53 -7.38
CA THR A 720 3.04 -39.77 -6.96
C THR A 720 3.14 -41.00 -6.06
N LYS A 721 4.10 -41.89 -6.34
CA LYS A 721 4.41 -43.08 -5.52
C LYS A 721 5.91 -43.38 -5.60
N ASP A 722 6.55 -43.59 -4.46
CA ASP A 722 7.99 -43.93 -4.34
C ASP A 722 8.93 -42.98 -5.10
N GLY A 723 8.56 -41.69 -5.20
CA GLY A 723 9.33 -40.66 -5.94
C GLY A 723 9.12 -40.66 -7.46
N GLY A 724 8.21 -41.48 -8.00
CA GLY A 724 7.81 -41.46 -9.42
C GLY A 724 6.39 -40.94 -9.64
N PHE A 725 6.10 -40.51 -10.87
CA PHE A 725 4.84 -39.95 -11.35
C PHE A 725 4.09 -40.93 -12.24
N TYR A 726 2.76 -41.01 -12.14
CA TYR A 726 1.95 -41.86 -13.01
C TYR A 726 0.52 -41.34 -13.16
N ILE A 727 -0.14 -41.73 -14.24
CA ILE A 727 -1.59 -41.53 -14.45
C ILE A 727 -2.36 -42.86 -14.57
N ALA A 728 -1.65 -43.97 -14.80
CA ALA A 728 -2.14 -45.34 -14.77
C ALA A 728 -1.17 -46.20 -13.96
N GLU A 729 -1.64 -47.07 -13.07
CA GLU A 729 -0.78 -47.87 -12.19
C GLU A 729 0.14 -48.85 -12.94
N SER A 730 -0.14 -49.11 -14.22
CA SER A 730 0.69 -49.94 -15.10
C SER A 730 2.07 -49.36 -15.39
N ARG A 731 2.29 -48.05 -15.20
CA ARG A 731 3.52 -47.37 -15.66
C ARG A 731 3.89 -46.15 -14.80
N VAL A 732 5.10 -46.17 -14.24
CA VAL A 732 5.64 -45.10 -13.39
C VAL A 732 6.83 -44.42 -14.06
N PHE A 733 6.86 -43.09 -14.02
CA PHE A 733 7.86 -42.22 -14.65
C PHE A 733 8.69 -41.50 -13.59
N LYS A 734 9.95 -41.18 -13.89
CA LYS A 734 10.85 -40.50 -12.93
C LYS A 734 10.55 -39.00 -12.83
N THR A 735 10.09 -38.39 -13.91
CA THR A 735 9.73 -36.97 -13.96
C THR A 735 8.39 -36.75 -14.68
N VAL A 736 7.78 -35.58 -14.49
CA VAL A 736 6.58 -35.17 -15.24
C VAL A 736 6.90 -35.01 -16.74
N LEU A 737 8.11 -34.59 -17.08
CA LEU A 737 8.57 -34.51 -18.47
C LEU A 737 8.58 -35.88 -19.15
N ASP A 738 9.12 -36.92 -18.50
CA ASP A 738 9.13 -38.28 -19.04
C ASP A 738 7.71 -38.82 -19.28
N LEU A 739 6.78 -38.46 -18.39
CA LEU A 739 5.37 -38.80 -18.51
C LEU A 739 4.74 -38.13 -19.74
N VAL A 740 5.00 -36.83 -19.94
CA VAL A 740 4.51 -36.07 -21.11
C VAL A 740 5.07 -36.65 -22.40
N GLU A 741 6.38 -36.86 -22.48
CA GLU A 741 7.03 -37.40 -23.68
C GLU A 741 6.49 -38.78 -24.06
N TYR A 742 6.15 -39.61 -23.08
CA TYR A 742 5.52 -40.89 -23.33
C TYR A 742 4.11 -40.75 -23.92
N TYR A 743 3.23 -39.96 -23.29
CA TYR A 743 1.84 -39.80 -23.73
C TYR A 743 1.65 -38.86 -24.93
N LYS A 744 2.70 -38.19 -25.40
CA LYS A 744 2.75 -37.61 -26.75
C LYS A 744 2.65 -38.70 -27.84
N GLN A 745 3.20 -39.88 -27.56
CA GLN A 745 3.30 -40.98 -28.54
C GLN A 745 2.35 -42.16 -28.23
N HIS A 746 1.79 -42.23 -27.02
CA HIS A 746 0.94 -43.33 -26.56
C HIS A 746 -0.42 -42.83 -26.11
N SER A 747 -1.49 -43.53 -26.49
CA SER A 747 -2.88 -43.12 -26.21
C SER A 747 -3.17 -43.15 -24.70
N LEU A 748 -3.85 -42.12 -24.22
CA LEU A 748 -4.35 -42.02 -22.84
C LEU A 748 -5.42 -43.08 -22.51
N LYS A 749 -5.91 -43.81 -23.51
CA LYS A 749 -6.83 -44.95 -23.36
C LYS A 749 -6.30 -46.04 -22.43
N GLU A 750 -4.98 -46.16 -22.31
CA GLU A 750 -4.32 -47.11 -21.39
C GLU A 750 -4.73 -46.89 -19.93
N GLY A 751 -4.94 -45.62 -19.51
CA GLY A 751 -5.42 -45.27 -18.16
C GLY A 751 -6.89 -44.87 -18.11
N PHE A 752 -7.46 -44.41 -19.23
CA PHE A 752 -8.80 -43.83 -19.29
C PHE A 752 -9.52 -44.31 -20.56
N SER A 753 -10.27 -45.41 -20.46
CA SER A 753 -10.90 -46.10 -21.60
C SER A 753 -11.77 -45.23 -22.53
N SER A 754 -12.29 -44.11 -22.03
CA SER A 754 -13.09 -43.13 -22.77
C SER A 754 -12.30 -41.96 -23.38
N LEU A 755 -10.96 -41.96 -23.28
CA LEU A 755 -10.08 -40.87 -23.72
C LEU A 755 -9.02 -41.40 -24.69
N ASP A 756 -9.46 -41.75 -25.90
CA ASP A 756 -8.60 -42.30 -26.95
C ASP A 756 -7.92 -41.17 -27.74
N THR A 757 -6.92 -40.55 -27.13
CA THR A 757 -6.12 -39.48 -27.72
C THR A 757 -4.73 -39.44 -27.09
N THR A 758 -3.79 -38.74 -27.74
CA THR A 758 -2.44 -38.49 -27.24
C THR A 758 -2.30 -37.00 -26.86
N LEU A 759 -1.20 -36.64 -26.20
CA LEU A 759 -0.85 -35.25 -25.94
C LEU A 759 -0.31 -34.60 -27.23
N GLN A 760 -1.20 -34.06 -28.07
CA GLN A 760 -0.85 -33.66 -29.44
C GLN A 760 -0.19 -32.29 -29.50
N VAL A 761 -0.90 -31.24 -29.05
CA VAL A 761 -0.46 -29.84 -29.21
C VAL A 761 -0.31 -29.16 -27.84
N PRO A 762 0.89 -28.71 -27.43
CA PRO A 762 1.06 -27.83 -26.28
C PRO A 762 0.30 -26.52 -26.48
N TYR A 763 -0.43 -26.08 -25.46
CA TYR A 763 -1.30 -24.89 -25.59
C TYR A 763 -0.55 -23.58 -25.96
N ARG A 764 0.75 -23.46 -25.70
CA ARG A 764 1.56 -22.29 -26.11
C ARG A 764 2.20 -22.41 -27.51
N GLU A 765 2.07 -23.55 -28.19
CA GLU A 765 2.69 -23.77 -29.51
C GLU A 765 2.02 -22.93 -30.62
N LEU A 766 0.72 -22.63 -30.49
CA LEU A 766 -0.05 -21.82 -31.45
C LEU A 766 0.26 -20.31 -31.39
N SER A 767 1.17 -19.87 -30.51
CA SER A 767 1.46 -18.44 -30.31
C SER A 767 2.46 -17.85 -31.32
N ASN A 768 3.03 -18.65 -32.24
CA ASN A 768 4.18 -18.23 -33.07
C ASN A 768 3.97 -18.16 -34.60
N GLY A 769 2.74 -18.18 -35.13
CA GLY A 769 2.59 -17.99 -36.58
C GLY A 769 1.16 -17.76 -37.07
N ASN A 770 0.93 -16.58 -37.68
CA ASN A 770 -0.24 -16.17 -38.48
C ASN A 770 -1.60 -16.08 -37.77
N MET A 771 -1.90 -14.87 -37.28
CA MET A 771 -3.26 -14.41 -36.98
C MET A 771 -4.13 -14.31 -38.27
N PRO A 772 -5.30 -14.97 -38.35
CA PRO A 772 -6.38 -14.53 -39.22
C PRO A 772 -6.98 -13.24 -38.67
N ARG A 773 -7.22 -12.27 -39.57
CA ARG A 773 -7.72 -10.91 -39.32
C ARG A 773 -9.20 -10.82 -38.89
N ALA A 774 -9.66 -11.68 -38.00
CA ALA A 774 -10.99 -11.62 -37.43
C ALA A 774 -10.99 -12.24 -36.03
N ILE A 775 -10.67 -11.43 -35.02
CA ILE A 775 -11.10 -11.42 -33.60
C ILE A 775 -10.23 -10.33 -32.94
N THR A 776 -10.52 -9.08 -33.27
CA THR A 776 -10.10 -7.90 -32.51
C THR A 776 -11.37 -7.16 -32.14
N LYS A 777 -12.24 -7.81 -31.35
CA LYS A 777 -13.44 -7.18 -30.77
C LYS A 777 -14.11 -8.03 -29.68
N VAL A 778 -13.35 -8.59 -28.75
CA VAL A 778 -13.85 -8.88 -27.39
C VAL A 778 -12.67 -8.68 -26.44
N GLY A 779 -12.80 -7.74 -25.51
CA GLY A 779 -11.70 -7.21 -24.70
C GLY A 779 -11.15 -8.21 -23.68
N SER A 780 -9.86 -8.49 -23.78
CA SER A 780 -9.02 -8.71 -22.61
C SER A 780 -8.54 -7.34 -22.15
N VAL A 781 -9.27 -6.76 -21.19
CA VAL A 781 -8.75 -5.73 -20.30
C VAL A 781 -8.13 -6.49 -19.12
N PHE A 782 -7.00 -6.01 -18.60
CA PHE A 782 -6.25 -6.53 -17.45
C PHE A 782 -5.18 -7.60 -17.74
N SER A 783 -4.16 -7.20 -18.50
CA SER A 783 -2.79 -7.35 -17.98
C SER A 783 -2.12 -5.99 -18.18
N PRO A 784 -1.82 -5.23 -17.11
CA PRO A 784 -1.20 -3.93 -17.24
C PRO A 784 0.13 -4.08 -18.00
N ARG A 785 0.36 -3.18 -18.97
CA ARG A 785 1.63 -3.15 -19.70
C ARG A 785 2.75 -2.89 -18.69
N VAL A 786 3.77 -3.75 -18.68
CA VAL A 786 4.98 -3.54 -17.89
C VAL A 786 5.69 -2.32 -18.48
N VAL A 787 5.77 -1.24 -17.68
CA VAL A 787 6.40 0.04 -18.01
C VAL A 787 7.92 -0.02 -17.78
N GLY A 788 8.40 -0.91 -16.91
CA GLY A 788 9.82 -1.10 -16.61
C GLY A 788 10.06 -2.21 -15.59
N ILE A 789 11.33 -2.47 -15.27
CA ILE A 789 11.74 -3.40 -14.21
C ILE A 789 12.62 -2.62 -13.23
N ALA A 790 12.39 -2.79 -11.93
CA ALA A 790 13.27 -2.25 -10.91
C ALA A 790 13.73 -3.32 -9.94
N VAL A 791 14.82 -3.02 -9.23
CA VAL A 791 15.38 -3.86 -8.18
C VAL A 791 15.28 -3.12 -6.85
N ALA A 792 14.70 -3.74 -5.83
CA ALA A 792 14.61 -3.15 -4.51
C ALA A 792 16.00 -2.93 -3.89
N ARG A 793 16.32 -1.68 -3.56
CA ARG A 793 17.53 -1.27 -2.84
C ARG A 793 17.38 -1.37 -1.34
N TYR A 794 16.16 -1.20 -0.84
CA TYR A 794 15.86 -1.20 0.58
C TYR A 794 14.58 -2.02 0.83
N ASP A 795 14.45 -2.61 2.01
CA ASP A 795 13.21 -3.25 2.43
C ASP A 795 12.13 -2.18 2.64
N PHE A 796 10.91 -2.44 2.20
CA PHE A 796 9.74 -1.61 2.44
C PHE A 796 8.63 -2.45 3.03
N CYS A 797 8.03 -2.02 4.14
CA CYS A 797 6.83 -2.65 4.68
C CYS A 797 5.58 -1.86 4.29
N SER A 798 4.65 -2.56 3.63
CA SER A 798 3.32 -2.02 3.36
C SER A 798 2.60 -1.65 4.67
N ARG A 799 2.00 -0.48 4.67
CA ARG A 799 1.24 0.08 5.81
C ARG A 799 -0.26 0.00 5.59
N ASP A 800 -0.69 -0.17 4.35
CA ASP A 800 -2.08 -0.41 3.95
C ASP A 800 -2.19 -1.63 3.00
N THR A 801 -3.43 -1.98 2.63
CA THR A 801 -3.72 -3.15 1.77
C THR A 801 -3.43 -2.93 0.29
N ARG A 802 -3.16 -1.69 -0.14
CA ARG A 802 -2.85 -1.34 -1.52
C ARG A 802 -1.34 -1.31 -1.77
N GLU A 803 -0.55 -1.18 -0.71
CA GLU A 803 0.89 -1.20 -0.75
C GLU A 803 1.43 -2.65 -0.80
N ILE A 804 2.52 -2.88 -1.54
CA ILE A 804 3.27 -4.14 -1.46
C ILE A 804 4.51 -3.96 -0.63
N SER A 805 4.81 -4.95 0.22
CA SER A 805 6.10 -5.00 0.90
C SER A 805 7.18 -5.44 -0.08
N LEU A 806 8.36 -4.84 0.01
CA LEU A 806 9.55 -5.19 -0.78
C LEU A 806 10.66 -5.64 0.15
N LEU A 807 11.46 -6.60 -0.31
CA LEU A 807 12.74 -6.96 0.26
C LEU A 807 13.86 -6.50 -0.65
N GLN A 808 14.95 -6.02 -0.04
CA GLN A 808 16.15 -5.65 -0.77
C GLN A 808 16.62 -6.81 -1.66
N GLY A 809 16.74 -6.54 -2.97
CA GLY A 809 17.07 -7.50 -4.01
C GLY A 809 15.88 -7.99 -4.83
N ASP A 810 14.65 -7.71 -4.41
CA ASP A 810 13.44 -8.10 -5.16
C ASP A 810 13.43 -7.46 -6.54
N ILE A 811 13.01 -8.21 -7.56
CA ILE A 811 12.81 -7.73 -8.93
C ILE A 811 11.33 -7.39 -9.09
N ILE A 812 11.03 -6.12 -9.35
CA ILE A 812 9.68 -5.57 -9.44
C ILE A 812 9.34 -5.26 -10.89
N LYS A 813 8.24 -5.82 -11.39
CA LYS A 813 7.65 -5.39 -12.67
C LYS A 813 6.82 -4.14 -12.44
N ILE A 814 7.18 -3.02 -13.05
CA ILE A 814 6.49 -1.74 -12.86
C ILE A 814 5.31 -1.67 -13.83
N TYR A 815 4.14 -1.31 -13.34
CA TYR A 815 2.92 -1.08 -14.12
C TYR A 815 2.55 0.40 -14.23
N THR A 816 2.83 1.20 -13.19
CA THR A 816 2.46 2.62 -13.18
C THR A 816 3.44 3.42 -12.34
N LYS A 817 3.76 4.64 -12.75
CA LYS A 817 4.63 5.56 -12.01
C LYS A 817 3.88 6.86 -11.74
N MET A 818 3.65 7.19 -10.47
CA MET A 818 3.07 8.48 -10.09
C MET A 818 4.17 9.55 -9.89
N PRO A 819 3.90 10.81 -10.26
CA PRO A 819 4.83 11.93 -10.05
C PRO A 819 5.23 12.16 -8.59
N ASN A 820 4.37 11.77 -7.64
CA ASN A 820 4.60 11.87 -6.19
C ASN A 820 5.62 10.85 -5.64
N GLY A 821 6.23 10.05 -6.53
CA GLY A 821 7.26 9.09 -6.18
C GLY A 821 6.74 7.71 -5.76
N TRP A 822 5.44 7.42 -5.88
CA TRP A 822 4.87 6.09 -5.68
C TRP A 822 4.67 5.34 -7.00
N TRP A 823 5.12 4.09 -7.06
CA TRP A 823 5.00 3.24 -8.24
C TRP A 823 4.12 2.02 -7.92
N LYS A 824 3.28 1.60 -8.87
CA LYS A 824 2.52 0.35 -8.80
C LYS A 824 3.29 -0.70 -9.56
N GLY A 825 3.50 -1.87 -8.95
CA GLY A 825 4.19 -2.97 -9.60
C GLY A 825 3.91 -4.30 -8.94
N GLU A 826 4.59 -5.33 -9.44
CA GLU A 826 4.40 -6.72 -9.03
C GLU A 826 5.71 -7.34 -8.55
N VAL A 827 5.65 -7.99 -7.38
CA VAL A 827 6.69 -8.87 -6.81
C VAL A 827 6.01 -10.17 -6.39
N ASP A 828 6.58 -11.31 -6.78
CA ASP A 828 6.09 -12.65 -6.41
C ASP A 828 4.58 -12.86 -6.65
N GLY A 829 4.05 -12.30 -7.73
CA GLY A 829 2.62 -12.38 -8.08
C GLY A 829 1.69 -11.53 -7.22
N ARG A 830 2.24 -10.64 -6.36
CA ARG A 830 1.47 -9.65 -5.59
C ARG A 830 1.63 -8.27 -6.22
N VAL A 831 0.52 -7.59 -6.46
CA VAL A 831 0.47 -6.26 -7.05
C VAL A 831 0.17 -5.22 -5.98
N GLY A 832 0.86 -4.09 -6.02
CA GLY A 832 0.50 -2.92 -5.22
C GLY A 832 1.52 -1.80 -5.32
N TRP A 833 1.33 -0.79 -4.48
CA TRP A 833 2.10 0.44 -4.48
C TRP A 833 3.34 0.35 -3.59
N PHE A 834 4.42 0.96 -4.04
CA PHE A 834 5.65 1.10 -3.27
C PHE A 834 6.37 2.40 -3.61
N PRO A 835 7.16 2.96 -2.69
CA PRO A 835 7.95 4.15 -2.93
C PRO A 835 9.12 3.90 -3.90
N SER A 836 9.23 4.73 -4.93
CA SER A 836 10.32 4.67 -5.93
C SER A 836 11.72 4.91 -5.37
N THR A 837 11.87 5.45 -4.16
CA THR A 837 13.20 5.56 -3.49
C THR A 837 13.73 4.23 -3.01
N TYR A 838 12.86 3.21 -2.91
CA TYR A 838 13.23 1.90 -2.39
C TYR A 838 13.74 0.99 -3.49
N VAL A 839 13.75 1.45 -4.74
CA VAL A 839 14.10 0.65 -5.91
C VAL A 839 15.01 1.43 -6.84
N ASP A 840 15.89 0.73 -7.54
CA ASP A 840 16.60 1.25 -8.69
C ASP A 840 16.03 0.61 -9.95
N GLU A 841 15.60 1.44 -10.88
CA GLU A 841 15.15 0.96 -12.19
C GLU A 841 16.34 0.49 -13.02
N ASP A 842 16.25 -0.71 -13.58
CA ASP A 842 17.20 -1.17 -14.59
C ASP A 842 16.90 -0.42 -15.90
N GLU A 843 17.90 0.28 -16.45
CA GLU A 843 17.81 1.04 -17.72
C GLU A 843 17.56 0.15 -18.94
#